data_AF-A0A7C0TVF4-F1
#
_entry.id   AF-A0A7C0TVF4-F1
#
_cell.length_a   1.000
_cell.length_b   1.000
_cell.length_c   1.000
_cell.angle_alpha   90.00
_cell.angle_beta   90.00
_cell.angle_gamma   90.00
#
_symmetry.space_group_name_H-M   'P 1'
#
loop_
_entity.id
_entity.type
_entity.pdbx_description
1 polymer ?
#
loop_
_entity_poly.entity_id
_entity_poly.type
_entity_poly.pdbx_seq_one_letter_code
_entity_poly.pdbx_strand_id
1 'polypeptide(L)'
;MGQGKRRLIGTVVISLVFALSLGMLVSAGSISDAADWLAAQQDSAGWFPWTPGGEPTTNTQGPSGMGILNAYLHTKGGAYLLSATANGDYMLDPMWVNLSIFSDGDPRFATHDPLFMEALTEATGNPDYADFVKTYFWDKLVSGTYGESNDLDAAGYGAAVVDARENQGIVELSPWDLSATAIAAHLAGEYAIRDALMGAILEGLERTTSPGGYDVIGLAGAVWASAITGIDLDPQYGIYAGADSTADLAELLADMTLEDNDGAWLYTSTADPTDPSNADTQATAFAIAALNAFDRFTYLGQIARGVAFIRSLQQADGQFLCWPGAPLDSTGSVEVNAEAISAIVYVAPPVVYVDDDFVGLGYGDDPAGPGVAVGYDAFGTIAEGIDAVGDSTVNVGEGTYEEQVVIEKDLELVGSGGGTIIESPVSLTEFFHTVKDNYPIVLVRNGATATIKDLTVDGLGRGNGNYRFIGIGFYNAGGVVDNVEIRNIADTPFSGAQHGIAIYAYNDDGQSRTLEVMNSSIHDFQKNAMALNGAGLTVNVHGNTVTGIGPTPLIAQNGIQVGWDATGTVSGNAVSGVWYTGANWGSSGILLYAPGAGVSVTNNDVVNCQLGIPAYWADDLHILRNNIRGSEWGIDLYQSINTEVHYNSITGSVEAGLWTDQPTDATLNWWGDASGPGVDTDNDTVADYGGSGDLISATGDIVIFSPWLGIDPDGDPTQPGVQITQPMLIIVDDVGPAPDGGYLNAAIRGANELPYADTIEVRHGTYDASEPVTDGVTILSEEGSASHTTLTGDLSFLSTGIRLGRRRRGFTITGNITVGTGVDATTIHINWNDIFGLVINQGDGVLDATYNWWGGRNPILDDATEGLVDVYPYLPRPSDEVIEFMDEHGLTPDEALLVLRLLDRGLSERVAFLVLELIRSFGFTQDEALRLIRGYGLGRV
;
A
#
# COMPACT_ATOMS: atom_id res chain seq x y z
N MET A 1 -20.60 -75.10 -24.05
CA MET A 1 -21.67 -75.38 -23.06
C MET A 1 -22.09 -74.04 -22.48
N GLY A 2 -23.32 -73.54 -22.53
CA GLY A 2 -24.59 -73.97 -23.08
C GLY A 2 -25.53 -72.77 -22.83
N GLN A 3 -26.23 -72.34 -23.87
CA GLN A 3 -27.24 -71.30 -23.81
C GLN A 3 -28.49 -71.72 -23.01
N GLY A 4 -29.19 -70.72 -22.46
CA GLY A 4 -30.67 -70.69 -22.41
C GLY A 4 -31.21 -70.18 -21.07
N LYS A 5 -32.29 -69.39 -20.99
CA LYS A 5 -33.31 -69.01 -21.99
C LYS A 5 -34.31 -68.03 -21.33
N ARG A 6 -34.84 -67.09 -22.16
CA ARG A 6 -36.22 -66.52 -22.18
C ARG A 6 -36.55 -65.45 -21.10
N ARG A 7 -37.29 -64.37 -21.36
CA ARG A 7 -38.33 -64.08 -22.38
C ARG A 7 -38.62 -62.55 -22.49
N LEU A 8 -39.30 -62.20 -23.58
CA LEU A 8 -39.63 -60.89 -24.19
C LEU A 8 -40.91 -60.21 -23.62
N ILE A 9 -40.96 -58.87 -23.76
CA ILE A 9 -42.09 -57.93 -24.02
C ILE A 9 -43.03 -57.49 -22.87
N GLY A 10 -43.08 -56.15 -22.62
CA GLY A 10 -44.34 -55.37 -22.73
C GLY A 10 -44.77 -54.43 -21.57
N THR A 11 -44.50 -53.12 -21.74
CA THR A 11 -45.49 -52.01 -21.63
C THR A 11 -45.86 -51.38 -20.26
N VAL A 12 -45.28 -50.18 -20.01
CA VAL A 12 -45.90 -48.87 -19.63
C VAL A 12 -46.28 -48.53 -18.17
N VAL A 13 -45.55 -47.52 -17.65
CA VAL A 13 -45.96 -46.29 -16.88
C VAL A 13 -46.42 -46.43 -15.42
N ILE A 14 -45.67 -45.85 -14.46
CA ILE A 14 -45.90 -44.57 -13.76
C ILE A 14 -44.74 -44.30 -12.77
N SER A 15 -44.24 -43.07 -12.88
CA SER A 15 -43.34 -42.25 -12.05
C SER A 15 -43.28 -42.52 -10.53
N LEU A 16 -42.10 -42.37 -9.94
CA LEU A 16 -41.90 -41.44 -8.82
C LEU A 16 -40.44 -40.98 -8.74
N VAL A 17 -40.29 -39.67 -8.92
CA VAL A 17 -39.08 -38.87 -8.80
C VAL A 17 -38.72 -38.74 -7.32
N PHE A 18 -37.44 -38.90 -6.98
CA PHE A 18 -36.84 -38.24 -5.82
C PHE A 18 -35.72 -37.36 -6.34
N ALA A 19 -36.01 -36.07 -6.41
CA ALA A 19 -35.07 -35.00 -6.69
C ALA A 19 -34.14 -34.83 -5.49
N LEU A 20 -32.84 -34.98 -5.72
CA LEU A 20 -31.80 -34.30 -4.95
C LEU A 20 -31.35 -33.17 -5.85
N SER A 21 -32.00 -32.01 -5.71
CA SER A 21 -31.54 -30.75 -6.28
C SER A 21 -30.33 -30.30 -5.46
N LEU A 22 -29.12 -30.65 -5.91
CA LEU A 22 -28.01 -29.71 -5.77
C LEU A 22 -28.35 -28.57 -6.74
N GLY A 23 -28.71 -27.41 -6.20
CA GLY A 23 -28.78 -26.20 -7.00
C GLY A 23 -27.39 -25.90 -7.52
N MET A 24 -27.15 -26.19 -8.80
CA MET A 24 -26.25 -25.33 -9.56
C MET A 24 -26.91 -23.96 -9.53
N LEU A 25 -26.37 -23.04 -8.72
CA LEU A 25 -26.51 -21.64 -9.06
C LEU A 25 -25.94 -21.51 -10.47
N VAL A 26 -26.80 -21.20 -11.44
CA VAL A 26 -26.37 -20.62 -12.69
C VAL A 26 -25.74 -19.29 -12.26
N SER A 27 -24.43 -19.12 -12.41
CA SER A 27 -23.84 -17.81 -12.18
C SER A 27 -24.52 -16.84 -13.15
N ALA A 28 -24.91 -15.66 -12.65
CA ALA A 28 -25.20 -14.57 -13.56
C ALA A 28 -23.96 -14.34 -14.46
N GLY A 29 -24.18 -14.00 -15.72
CA GLY A 29 -23.08 -13.63 -16.60
C GLY A 29 -22.46 -12.32 -16.15
N SER A 30 -21.16 -12.16 -16.42
CA SER A 30 -20.40 -10.93 -16.22
C SER A 30 -20.44 -10.06 -17.48
N ILE A 31 -20.02 -8.79 -17.38
CA ILE A 31 -19.77 -7.95 -18.56
C ILE A 31 -18.65 -8.55 -19.41
N SER A 32 -17.68 -9.22 -18.79
CA SER A 32 -16.65 -9.98 -19.51
C SER A 32 -17.24 -11.11 -20.34
N ASP A 33 -18.19 -11.89 -19.82
CA ASP A 33 -18.85 -12.96 -20.59
C ASP A 33 -19.61 -12.38 -21.80
N ALA A 34 -20.31 -11.26 -21.63
CA ALA A 34 -21.00 -10.58 -22.73
C ALA A 34 -20.03 -10.02 -23.78
N ALA A 35 -18.89 -9.50 -23.34
CA ALA A 35 -17.84 -8.99 -24.21
C ALA A 35 -17.14 -10.12 -24.97
N ASP A 36 -16.87 -11.25 -24.31
CA ASP A 36 -16.31 -12.45 -24.93
C ASP A 36 -17.27 -13.01 -26.00
N TRP A 37 -18.56 -13.06 -25.71
CA TRP A 37 -19.57 -13.46 -26.70
C TRP A 37 -19.57 -12.53 -27.91
N LEU A 38 -19.54 -11.21 -27.68
CA LEU A 38 -19.52 -10.21 -28.74
C LEU A 38 -18.24 -10.32 -29.59
N ALA A 39 -17.08 -10.39 -28.95
CA ALA A 39 -15.79 -10.55 -29.62
C ALA A 39 -15.73 -11.85 -30.44
N ALA A 40 -16.39 -12.93 -29.98
CA ALA A 40 -16.49 -14.17 -30.73
C ALA A 40 -17.34 -14.04 -32.03
N GLN A 41 -18.16 -12.99 -32.16
CA GLN A 41 -18.88 -12.70 -33.41
C GLN A 41 -18.04 -11.91 -34.42
N GLN A 42 -16.90 -11.35 -34.00
CA GLN A 42 -16.02 -10.57 -34.87
C GLN A 42 -15.35 -11.45 -35.92
N ASP A 43 -15.42 -11.05 -37.18
CA ASP A 43 -14.67 -11.71 -38.23
C ASP A 43 -13.17 -11.42 -38.09
N SER A 44 -12.35 -12.31 -38.67
CA SER A 44 -10.89 -12.14 -38.71
C SER A 44 -10.41 -10.83 -39.36
N ALA A 45 -11.23 -10.18 -40.20
CA ALA A 45 -10.94 -8.88 -40.78
C ALA A 45 -11.33 -7.69 -39.88
N GLY A 46 -11.92 -7.92 -38.69
CA GLY A 46 -12.24 -6.89 -37.70
C GLY A 46 -13.69 -6.38 -37.70
N TRP A 47 -14.53 -6.82 -38.64
CA TRP A 47 -15.93 -6.38 -38.73
C TRP A 47 -16.88 -7.27 -37.94
N PHE A 48 -18.04 -6.71 -37.58
CA PHE A 48 -19.13 -7.41 -36.89
C PHE A 48 -20.34 -7.66 -37.81
N PRO A 49 -20.94 -8.86 -37.80
CA PRO A 49 -22.22 -9.09 -38.47
C PRO A 49 -23.38 -8.49 -37.66
N TRP A 50 -24.52 -8.21 -38.32
CA TRP A 50 -25.75 -7.81 -37.61
C TRP A 50 -26.39 -8.94 -36.78
N THR A 51 -26.15 -10.20 -37.17
CA THR A 51 -26.73 -11.40 -36.54
C THR A 51 -25.68 -12.51 -36.60
N PRO A 52 -25.59 -13.41 -35.61
CA PRO A 52 -24.57 -14.45 -35.58
C PRO A 52 -24.49 -15.23 -36.91
N GLY A 53 -23.28 -15.35 -37.46
CA GLY A 53 -23.02 -16.02 -38.74
C GLY A 53 -23.48 -15.26 -40.00
N GLY A 54 -23.86 -13.99 -39.85
CA GLY A 54 -24.24 -13.10 -40.96
C GLY A 54 -23.05 -12.53 -41.74
N GLU A 55 -23.38 -11.72 -42.74
CA GLU A 55 -22.43 -10.96 -43.57
C GLU A 55 -22.21 -9.55 -42.97
N PRO A 56 -21.15 -8.81 -43.37
CA PRO A 56 -20.89 -7.46 -42.86
C PRO A 56 -22.01 -6.48 -43.23
N THR A 57 -22.45 -5.69 -42.26
CA THR A 57 -23.51 -4.67 -42.37
C THR A 57 -22.99 -3.30 -41.94
N THR A 58 -23.36 -2.26 -42.68
CA THR A 58 -22.81 -0.91 -42.47
C THR A 58 -23.23 -0.30 -41.14
N ASN A 59 -24.49 -0.47 -40.74
CA ASN A 59 -25.05 0.20 -39.56
C ASN A 59 -24.64 -0.42 -38.22
N THR A 60 -23.99 -1.60 -38.25
CA THR A 60 -23.68 -2.38 -37.04
C THR A 60 -22.28 -2.12 -36.49
N GLN A 61 -21.38 -1.55 -37.30
CA GLN A 61 -19.96 -1.41 -36.90
C GLN A 61 -19.81 -0.45 -35.73
N GLY A 62 -20.28 0.80 -35.84
CA GLY A 62 -20.24 1.77 -34.75
C GLY A 62 -20.80 1.24 -33.42
N PRO A 63 -22.05 0.71 -33.37
CA PRO A 63 -22.62 0.16 -32.13
C PRO A 63 -21.82 -1.02 -31.56
N SER A 64 -21.40 -1.98 -32.40
CA SER A 64 -20.65 -3.15 -31.95
C SER A 64 -19.26 -2.79 -31.44
N GLY A 65 -18.56 -1.92 -32.16
CA GLY A 65 -17.28 -1.35 -31.76
C GLY A 65 -17.38 -0.57 -30.46
N MET A 66 -18.45 0.22 -30.28
CA MET A 66 -18.71 0.93 -29.02
C MET A 66 -18.95 -0.02 -27.85
N GLY A 67 -19.75 -1.07 -28.03
CA GLY A 67 -19.98 -2.07 -26.98
C GLY A 67 -18.71 -2.74 -26.49
N ILE A 68 -17.84 -3.19 -27.41
CA ILE A 68 -16.58 -3.84 -27.03
C ILE A 68 -15.56 -2.83 -26.45
N LEU A 69 -15.57 -1.58 -26.91
CA LEU A 69 -14.77 -0.50 -26.32
C LEU A 69 -15.22 -0.18 -24.89
N ASN A 70 -16.53 -0.08 -24.65
CA ASN A 70 -17.09 0.13 -23.31
C ASN A 70 -16.74 -1.03 -22.37
N ALA A 71 -16.78 -2.28 -22.86
CA ALA A 71 -16.30 -3.41 -22.08
C ALA A 71 -14.82 -3.26 -21.68
N TYR A 72 -13.95 -2.78 -22.59
CA TYR A 72 -12.57 -2.44 -22.24
C TYR A 72 -12.50 -1.35 -21.17
N LEU A 73 -13.24 -0.25 -21.33
CA LEU A 73 -13.22 0.85 -20.38
C LEU A 73 -13.68 0.43 -18.98
N HIS A 74 -14.58 -0.55 -18.89
CA HIS A 74 -15.14 -1.06 -17.65
C HIS A 74 -14.30 -2.16 -16.98
N THR A 75 -13.72 -3.06 -17.77
CA THR A 75 -13.01 -4.26 -17.27
C THR A 75 -11.49 -4.13 -17.32
N LYS A 76 -10.98 -3.19 -18.12
CA LYS A 76 -9.58 -3.05 -18.54
C LYS A 76 -9.01 -4.28 -19.26
N GLY A 77 -9.87 -5.17 -19.78
CA GLY A 77 -9.48 -6.34 -20.55
C GLY A 77 -8.81 -5.98 -21.89
N GLY A 78 -7.50 -6.16 -22.00
CA GLY A 78 -6.72 -5.75 -23.20
C GLY A 78 -7.17 -6.42 -24.51
N ALA A 79 -7.76 -7.62 -24.44
CA ALA A 79 -8.34 -8.30 -25.61
C ALA A 79 -9.51 -7.50 -26.22
N TYR A 80 -10.30 -6.81 -25.40
CA TYR A 80 -11.43 -6.00 -25.84
C TYR A 80 -10.97 -4.74 -26.55
N LEU A 81 -9.89 -4.10 -26.07
CA LEU A 81 -9.27 -2.97 -26.79
C LEU A 81 -8.74 -3.41 -28.15
N LEU A 82 -8.09 -4.58 -28.24
CA LEU A 82 -7.63 -5.12 -29.53
C LEU A 82 -8.79 -5.39 -30.50
N SER A 83 -9.91 -5.91 -30.00
CA SER A 83 -11.11 -6.12 -30.81
C SER A 83 -11.72 -4.79 -31.29
N ALA A 84 -11.80 -3.78 -30.41
CA ALA A 84 -12.23 -2.43 -30.77
C ALA A 84 -11.31 -1.80 -31.84
N THR A 85 -9.99 -1.88 -31.64
CA THR A 85 -8.98 -1.41 -32.60
C THR A 85 -9.12 -2.11 -33.95
N ALA A 86 -9.31 -3.44 -33.97
CA ALA A 86 -9.51 -4.18 -35.22
C ALA A 86 -10.76 -3.70 -35.97
N ASN A 87 -11.82 -3.31 -35.26
CA ASN A 87 -13.01 -2.74 -35.88
C ASN A 87 -12.80 -1.33 -36.43
N GLY A 88 -12.11 -0.47 -35.66
CA GLY A 88 -11.70 0.86 -36.14
C GLY A 88 -10.80 0.77 -37.37
N ASP A 89 -9.79 -0.10 -37.35
CA ASP A 89 -8.86 -0.32 -38.47
C ASP A 89 -9.59 -0.84 -39.71
N TYR A 90 -10.55 -1.74 -39.52
CA TYR A 90 -11.43 -2.21 -40.60
C TYR A 90 -12.22 -1.05 -41.24
N MET A 91 -12.71 -0.11 -40.43
CA MET A 91 -13.45 1.04 -40.91
C MET A 91 -12.55 2.13 -41.55
N LEU A 92 -11.25 2.19 -41.18
CA LEU A 92 -10.26 3.08 -41.80
C LEU A 92 -9.77 2.61 -43.17
N ASP A 93 -9.71 1.30 -43.42
CA ASP A 93 -9.29 0.76 -44.72
C ASP A 93 -10.27 1.28 -45.80
N PRO A 94 -9.84 2.11 -46.78
CA PRO A 94 -10.70 2.68 -47.84
C PRO A 94 -11.32 1.63 -48.80
N MET A 95 -11.40 0.37 -48.37
CA MET A 95 -11.78 -0.82 -49.10
C MET A 95 -12.85 -1.65 -48.36
N TRP A 96 -13.90 -0.99 -47.87
CA TRP A 96 -15.25 -1.51 -48.13
C TRP A 96 -15.50 -1.50 -49.64
N VAL A 97 -14.93 -2.45 -50.39
CA VAL A 97 -14.89 -2.38 -51.87
C VAL A 97 -16.27 -2.42 -52.54
N ASN A 98 -17.39 -2.60 -51.82
CA ASN A 98 -18.75 -2.57 -52.40
C ASN A 98 -19.92 -2.28 -51.43
N LEU A 99 -19.71 -1.97 -50.13
CA LEU A 99 -20.80 -2.00 -49.13
C LEU A 99 -21.14 -0.63 -48.49
N SER A 100 -20.17 0.25 -48.23
CA SER A 100 -20.42 1.60 -47.68
C SER A 100 -19.55 2.71 -48.29
N ILE A 101 -19.56 2.82 -49.62
CA ILE A 101 -18.95 3.94 -50.35
C ILE A 101 -19.99 4.61 -51.24
N PHE A 102 -19.88 5.92 -51.41
CA PHE A 102 -20.60 6.63 -52.45
C PHE A 102 -19.96 6.38 -53.82
N SER A 103 -20.66 6.72 -54.90
CA SER A 103 -20.18 6.46 -56.27
C SER A 103 -18.90 7.24 -56.65
N ASP A 104 -18.53 8.27 -55.88
CA ASP A 104 -17.28 9.02 -56.02
C ASP A 104 -16.09 8.38 -55.27
N GLY A 105 -16.34 7.32 -54.49
CA GLY A 105 -15.35 6.61 -53.69
C GLY A 105 -15.19 7.15 -52.26
N ASP A 106 -15.96 8.18 -51.86
CA ASP A 106 -15.91 8.66 -50.49
C ASP A 106 -16.66 7.70 -49.53
N PRO A 107 -16.18 7.57 -48.28
CA PRO A 107 -16.83 6.73 -47.27
C PRO A 107 -18.25 7.21 -46.93
N ARG A 108 -19.18 6.26 -46.84
CA ARG A 108 -20.50 6.50 -46.27
C ARG A 108 -20.50 6.08 -44.81
N PHE A 109 -20.86 7.00 -43.92
CA PHE A 109 -20.93 6.78 -42.48
C PHE A 109 -22.36 6.37 -42.09
N ALA A 110 -22.47 5.30 -41.31
CA ALA A 110 -23.65 5.09 -40.49
C ALA A 110 -23.63 6.07 -39.31
N THR A 111 -24.79 6.35 -38.76
CA THR A 111 -24.93 7.47 -37.81
C THR A 111 -24.25 7.25 -36.46
N HIS A 112 -23.93 6.01 -36.10
CA HIS A 112 -23.22 5.69 -34.86
C HIS A 112 -21.70 5.58 -35.05
N ASP A 113 -21.21 5.52 -36.30
CA ASP A 113 -19.78 5.36 -36.61
C ASP A 113 -18.92 6.50 -36.04
N PRO A 114 -19.31 7.79 -36.17
CA PRO A 114 -18.48 8.88 -35.68
C PRO A 114 -18.24 8.80 -34.17
N LEU A 115 -19.25 8.43 -33.38
CA LEU A 115 -19.12 8.38 -31.93
C LEU A 115 -18.11 7.32 -31.48
N PHE A 116 -18.17 6.13 -32.09
CA PHE A 116 -17.21 5.07 -31.83
C PHE A 116 -15.78 5.48 -32.19
N MET A 117 -15.58 6.09 -33.36
CA MET A 117 -14.26 6.49 -33.83
C MET A 117 -13.62 7.57 -32.94
N GLU A 118 -14.39 8.57 -32.53
CA GLU A 118 -13.92 9.62 -31.61
C GLU A 118 -13.54 8.99 -30.24
N ALA A 119 -14.37 8.10 -29.71
CA ALA A 119 -14.09 7.38 -28.46
C ALA A 119 -12.88 6.44 -28.56
N LEU A 120 -12.70 5.78 -29.70
CA LEU A 120 -11.55 4.90 -29.94
C LEU A 120 -10.24 5.71 -30.04
N THR A 121 -10.27 6.89 -30.64
CA THR A 121 -9.13 7.82 -30.62
C THR A 121 -8.74 8.18 -29.20
N GLU A 122 -9.70 8.48 -28.33
CA GLU A 122 -9.43 8.78 -26.91
C GLU A 122 -8.81 7.58 -26.18
N ALA A 123 -9.39 6.39 -26.33
CA ALA A 123 -8.93 5.19 -25.63
C ALA A 123 -7.55 4.68 -26.11
N THR A 124 -7.22 4.84 -27.39
CA THR A 124 -5.97 4.35 -27.98
C THR A 124 -4.88 5.42 -28.06
N GLY A 125 -5.24 6.70 -28.00
CA GLY A 125 -4.36 7.82 -28.35
C GLY A 125 -4.00 7.89 -29.84
N ASN A 126 -4.64 7.08 -30.70
CA ASN A 126 -4.41 7.11 -32.15
C ASN A 126 -5.34 8.16 -32.82
N PRO A 127 -4.80 9.26 -33.36
CA PRO A 127 -5.62 10.31 -33.97
C PRO A 127 -6.23 9.89 -35.31
N ASP A 128 -5.76 8.80 -35.94
CA ASP A 128 -6.20 8.41 -37.28
C ASP A 128 -7.72 8.19 -37.38
N TYR A 129 -8.38 7.71 -36.30
CA TYR A 129 -9.83 7.51 -36.28
C TYR A 129 -10.60 8.84 -36.31
N ALA A 130 -10.29 9.76 -35.40
CA ALA A 130 -10.88 11.10 -35.38
C ALA A 130 -10.54 11.90 -36.65
N ASP A 131 -9.30 11.83 -37.15
CA ASP A 131 -8.88 12.51 -38.39
C ASP A 131 -9.64 11.99 -39.62
N PHE A 132 -9.97 10.69 -39.64
CA PHE A 132 -10.79 10.09 -40.68
C PHE A 132 -12.22 10.64 -40.66
N VAL A 133 -12.88 10.68 -39.49
CA VAL A 133 -14.21 11.28 -39.35
C VAL A 133 -14.17 12.76 -39.72
N LYS A 134 -13.15 13.50 -39.26
CA LYS A 134 -12.94 14.91 -39.58
C LYS A 134 -12.90 15.15 -41.09
N THR A 135 -12.06 14.39 -41.80
CA THR A 135 -11.79 14.58 -43.22
C THR A 135 -12.98 14.19 -44.10
N TYR A 136 -13.57 13.03 -43.82
CA TYR A 136 -14.55 12.40 -44.71
C TYR A 136 -16.01 12.63 -44.30
N PHE A 137 -16.24 13.22 -43.11
CA PHE A 137 -17.58 13.52 -42.64
C PHE A 137 -17.73 14.97 -42.22
N TRP A 138 -17.04 15.41 -41.15
CA TRP A 138 -17.22 16.76 -40.60
C TRP A 138 -16.90 17.86 -41.62
N ASP A 139 -15.74 17.83 -42.26
CA ASP A 139 -15.34 18.84 -43.25
C ASP A 139 -16.26 18.86 -44.48
N LYS A 140 -16.77 17.69 -44.89
CA LYS A 140 -17.69 17.57 -46.03
C LYS A 140 -19.07 18.13 -45.71
N LEU A 141 -19.59 17.88 -44.50
CA LEU A 141 -20.84 18.50 -44.03
C LEU A 141 -20.70 20.02 -43.90
N VAL A 142 -19.53 20.52 -43.51
CA VAL A 142 -19.25 21.98 -43.50
C VAL A 142 -19.21 22.55 -44.91
N SER A 143 -18.60 21.83 -45.87
CA SER A 143 -18.52 22.31 -47.26
C SER A 143 -19.75 22.02 -48.11
N GLY A 144 -20.75 21.30 -47.59
CA GLY A 144 -21.95 20.91 -48.33
C GLY A 144 -21.67 19.91 -49.45
N THR A 145 -20.69 19.03 -49.27
CA THR A 145 -20.22 18.07 -50.28
C THR A 145 -20.27 16.62 -49.79
N TYR A 146 -21.13 16.34 -48.81
CA TYR A 146 -21.39 14.98 -48.35
C TYR A 146 -22.52 14.33 -49.15
N GLY A 147 -22.56 12.99 -49.20
CA GLY A 147 -23.64 12.21 -49.81
C GLY A 147 -23.42 11.82 -51.27
N GLU A 148 -24.27 10.91 -51.79
CA GLU A 148 -24.18 10.35 -53.16
C GLU A 148 -24.15 11.40 -54.26
N SER A 149 -24.82 12.54 -54.05
CA SER A 149 -24.85 13.66 -54.99
C SER A 149 -23.86 14.78 -54.67
N ASN A 150 -23.04 14.64 -53.62
CA ASN A 150 -22.12 15.67 -53.11
C ASN A 150 -22.79 17.02 -52.83
N ASP A 151 -23.94 17.01 -52.18
CA ASP A 151 -24.79 18.20 -52.00
C ASP A 151 -25.39 18.33 -50.59
N LEU A 152 -24.96 17.50 -49.63
CA LEU A 152 -25.44 17.56 -48.25
C LEU A 152 -24.48 18.36 -47.37
N ASP A 153 -25.00 19.42 -46.75
CA ASP A 153 -24.43 20.01 -45.53
C ASP A 153 -25.01 19.32 -44.28
N ALA A 154 -24.63 19.77 -43.07
CA ALA A 154 -25.11 19.17 -41.83
C ALA A 154 -26.65 19.12 -41.70
N ALA A 155 -27.34 20.21 -42.11
CA ALA A 155 -28.80 20.28 -42.07
C ALA A 155 -29.42 19.37 -43.14
N GLY A 156 -28.84 19.34 -44.35
CA GLY A 156 -29.25 18.47 -45.43
C GLY A 156 -29.07 16.99 -45.10
N TYR A 157 -27.98 16.62 -44.43
CA TYR A 157 -27.77 15.25 -43.93
C TYR A 157 -28.82 14.86 -42.89
N GLY A 158 -29.06 15.71 -41.90
CA GLY A 158 -30.09 15.49 -40.88
C GLY A 158 -31.49 15.29 -41.51
N ALA A 159 -31.88 16.19 -42.41
CA ALA A 159 -33.15 16.09 -43.13
C ALA A 159 -33.23 14.83 -44.00
N ALA A 160 -32.14 14.42 -44.65
CA ALA A 160 -32.10 13.21 -45.46
C ALA A 160 -32.33 11.94 -44.63
N VAL A 161 -31.83 11.89 -43.37
CA VAL A 161 -32.09 10.79 -42.45
C VAL A 161 -33.56 10.75 -42.02
N VAL A 162 -34.13 11.90 -41.62
CA VAL A 162 -35.54 12.01 -41.24
C VAL A 162 -36.46 11.62 -42.40
N ASP A 163 -36.22 12.17 -43.59
CA ASP A 163 -36.99 11.86 -44.80
C ASP A 163 -36.87 10.38 -45.20
N ALA A 164 -35.70 9.77 -45.03
CA ALA A 164 -35.51 8.35 -45.31
C ALA A 164 -36.39 7.47 -44.40
N ARG A 165 -36.49 7.80 -43.11
CA ARG A 165 -37.32 7.08 -42.14
C ARG A 165 -38.82 7.32 -42.31
N GLU A 166 -39.21 8.56 -42.61
CA GLU A 166 -40.59 8.89 -43.02
C GLU A 166 -41.03 8.06 -44.23
N ASN A 167 -40.18 7.96 -45.27
CA ASN A 167 -40.47 7.16 -46.47
C ASN A 167 -40.58 5.65 -46.18
N GLN A 168 -39.97 5.17 -45.09
CA GLN A 168 -40.09 3.79 -44.61
C GLN A 168 -41.31 3.59 -43.71
N GLY A 169 -41.99 4.67 -43.29
CA GLY A 169 -43.12 4.66 -42.37
C GLY A 169 -42.71 4.47 -40.91
N ILE A 170 -41.46 4.81 -40.56
CA ILE A 170 -40.86 4.66 -39.22
C ILE A 170 -40.10 5.94 -38.81
N VAL A 171 -40.68 7.11 -39.11
CA VAL A 171 -40.04 8.42 -38.84
C VAL A 171 -39.62 8.57 -37.39
N GLU A 172 -40.34 7.92 -36.48
CA GLU A 172 -40.06 7.92 -35.05
C GLU A 172 -38.69 7.34 -34.68
N LEU A 173 -38.04 6.56 -35.57
CA LEU A 173 -36.67 6.07 -35.38
C LEU A 173 -35.60 7.14 -35.66
N SER A 174 -35.90 8.17 -36.45
CA SER A 174 -34.89 9.14 -36.90
C SER A 174 -34.17 9.90 -35.78
N PRO A 175 -34.83 10.27 -34.66
CA PRO A 175 -34.13 10.89 -33.53
C PRO A 175 -33.06 9.98 -32.92
N TRP A 176 -33.32 8.67 -32.84
CA TRP A 176 -32.34 7.68 -32.40
C TRP A 176 -31.18 7.57 -33.38
N ASP A 177 -31.47 7.44 -34.69
CA ASP A 177 -30.42 7.38 -35.71
C ASP A 177 -29.45 8.56 -35.56
N LEU A 178 -29.95 9.79 -35.42
CA LEU A 178 -29.13 11.00 -35.39
C LEU A 178 -28.43 11.27 -34.05
N SER A 179 -28.88 10.64 -32.95
CA SER A 179 -28.44 10.95 -31.60
C SER A 179 -26.93 10.81 -31.41
N ALA A 180 -26.37 9.64 -31.73
CA ALA A 180 -24.94 9.36 -31.60
C ALA A 180 -24.09 10.30 -32.47
N THR A 181 -24.53 10.65 -33.68
CA THR A 181 -23.82 11.60 -34.55
C THR A 181 -23.79 13.00 -33.95
N ALA A 182 -24.91 13.46 -33.38
CA ALA A 182 -24.99 14.77 -32.75
C ALA A 182 -24.08 14.85 -31.51
N ILE A 183 -24.02 13.76 -30.74
CA ILE A 183 -23.10 13.62 -29.60
C ILE A 183 -21.65 13.61 -30.08
N ALA A 184 -21.31 12.84 -31.10
CA ALA A 184 -19.96 12.81 -31.67
C ALA A 184 -19.51 14.20 -32.14
N ALA A 185 -20.38 14.93 -32.86
CA ALA A 185 -20.10 16.31 -33.28
C ALA A 185 -19.89 17.25 -32.07
N HIS A 186 -20.62 17.04 -30.96
CA HIS A 186 -20.41 17.80 -29.74
C HIS A 186 -19.05 17.53 -29.11
N LEU A 187 -18.67 16.26 -28.96
CA LEU A 187 -17.40 15.83 -28.38
C LEU A 187 -16.20 16.27 -29.25
N ALA A 188 -16.35 16.25 -30.57
CA ALA A 188 -15.36 16.73 -31.53
C ALA A 188 -15.26 18.27 -31.61
N GLY A 189 -16.15 19.01 -30.92
CA GLY A 189 -16.19 20.48 -30.96
C GLY A 189 -16.81 21.07 -32.23
N GLU A 190 -17.47 20.27 -33.06
CA GLU A 190 -18.15 20.65 -34.30
C GLU A 190 -19.57 21.22 -34.02
N TYR A 191 -19.64 22.28 -33.21
CA TYR A 191 -20.91 22.78 -32.66
C TYR A 191 -21.95 23.20 -33.70
N ALA A 192 -21.53 23.70 -34.87
CA ALA A 192 -22.48 24.05 -35.93
C ALA A 192 -23.13 22.80 -36.56
N ILE A 193 -22.38 21.71 -36.67
CA ILE A 193 -22.90 20.41 -37.13
C ILE A 193 -23.84 19.87 -36.06
N ARG A 194 -23.41 19.85 -34.79
CA ARG A 194 -24.24 19.47 -33.64
C ARG A 194 -25.59 20.20 -33.65
N ASP A 195 -25.59 21.52 -33.75
CA ASP A 195 -26.81 22.33 -33.71
C ASP A 195 -27.77 21.98 -34.86
N ALA A 196 -27.24 21.75 -36.06
CA ALA A 196 -28.03 21.33 -37.21
C ALA A 196 -28.65 19.93 -37.03
N LEU A 197 -27.88 18.98 -36.47
CA LEU A 197 -28.36 17.62 -36.20
C LEU A 197 -29.38 17.61 -35.06
N MET A 198 -29.20 18.43 -34.00
CA MET A 198 -30.21 18.61 -32.95
C MET A 198 -31.52 19.20 -33.51
N GLY A 199 -31.43 20.11 -34.48
CA GLY A 199 -32.61 20.59 -35.22
C GLY A 199 -33.34 19.48 -35.99
N ALA A 200 -32.59 18.56 -36.61
CA ALA A 200 -33.18 17.40 -37.31
C ALA A 200 -33.78 16.36 -36.34
N ILE A 201 -33.18 16.19 -35.15
CA ILE A 201 -33.75 15.38 -34.06
C ILE A 201 -35.10 15.94 -33.63
N LEU A 202 -35.18 17.26 -33.39
CA LEU A 202 -36.44 17.94 -33.08
C LEU A 202 -37.48 17.75 -34.19
N GLU A 203 -37.07 17.89 -35.46
CA GLU A 203 -37.95 17.67 -36.60
C GLU A 203 -38.48 16.22 -36.66
N GLY A 204 -37.66 15.22 -36.34
CA GLY A 204 -38.09 13.83 -36.23
C GLY A 204 -39.17 13.61 -35.15
N LEU A 205 -39.00 14.23 -33.98
CA LEU A 205 -40.03 14.21 -32.92
C LEU A 205 -41.32 14.86 -33.40
N GLU A 206 -41.24 16.03 -34.04
CA GLU A 206 -42.40 16.80 -34.53
C GLU A 206 -43.18 16.08 -35.64
N ARG A 207 -42.48 15.30 -36.48
CA ARG A 207 -43.08 14.50 -37.56
C ARG A 207 -43.65 13.17 -37.09
N THR A 208 -43.32 12.73 -35.87
CA THR A 208 -43.92 11.53 -35.27
C THR A 208 -45.38 11.83 -34.89
N THR A 209 -46.32 11.46 -35.77
CA THR A 209 -47.75 11.80 -35.62
C THR A 209 -48.61 10.67 -35.03
N SER A 210 -48.06 9.47 -34.88
CA SER A 210 -48.66 8.34 -34.17
C SER A 210 -47.57 7.48 -33.56
N PRO A 211 -47.80 6.83 -32.39
CA PRO A 211 -46.88 5.83 -31.88
C PRO A 211 -46.67 4.71 -32.90
N GLY A 212 -45.41 4.44 -33.23
CA GLY A 212 -44.97 3.41 -34.17
C GLY A 212 -44.03 2.42 -33.50
N GLY A 213 -43.40 1.52 -34.26
CA GLY A 213 -42.57 0.45 -33.68
C GLY A 213 -41.26 0.90 -33.04
N TYR A 214 -40.93 2.20 -33.09
CA TYR A 214 -39.66 2.77 -32.64
C TYR A 214 -39.83 4.09 -31.87
N ASP A 215 -41.04 4.41 -31.40
CA ASP A 215 -41.32 5.71 -30.77
C ASP A 215 -40.59 5.88 -29.44
N VAL A 216 -40.46 4.80 -28.67
CA VAL A 216 -39.76 4.78 -27.37
C VAL A 216 -38.25 4.96 -27.55
N ILE A 217 -37.62 4.17 -28.44
CA ILE A 217 -36.19 4.29 -28.72
C ILE A 217 -35.84 5.63 -29.38
N GLY A 218 -36.71 6.15 -30.24
CA GLY A 218 -36.60 7.49 -30.82
C GLY A 218 -36.59 8.58 -29.75
N LEU A 219 -37.58 8.54 -28.84
CA LEU A 219 -37.63 9.46 -27.71
C LEU A 219 -36.37 9.36 -26.84
N ALA A 220 -35.92 8.14 -26.53
CA ALA A 220 -34.69 7.91 -25.77
C ALA A 220 -33.46 8.53 -26.45
N GLY A 221 -33.28 8.33 -27.76
CA GLY A 221 -32.19 8.94 -28.52
C GLY A 221 -32.22 10.47 -28.50
N ALA A 222 -33.41 11.08 -28.61
CA ALA A 222 -33.57 12.53 -28.52
C ALA A 222 -33.18 13.08 -27.15
N VAL A 223 -33.67 12.46 -26.07
CA VAL A 223 -33.34 12.84 -24.69
C VAL A 223 -31.86 12.66 -24.42
N TRP A 224 -31.25 11.55 -24.87
CA TRP A 224 -29.82 11.28 -24.72
C TRP A 224 -28.96 12.35 -25.40
N ALA A 225 -29.23 12.66 -26.67
CA ALA A 225 -28.50 13.70 -27.39
C ALA A 225 -28.68 15.08 -26.75
N SER A 226 -29.91 15.43 -26.34
CA SER A 226 -30.18 16.69 -25.66
C SER A 226 -29.40 16.81 -24.34
N ALA A 227 -29.41 15.76 -23.53
CA ALA A 227 -28.72 15.73 -22.24
C ALA A 227 -27.21 15.94 -22.38
N ILE A 228 -26.56 15.26 -23.33
CA ILE A 228 -25.11 15.38 -23.54
C ILE A 228 -24.74 16.71 -24.20
N THR A 229 -25.53 17.18 -25.18
CA THR A 229 -25.21 18.42 -25.91
C THR A 229 -25.58 19.70 -25.17
N GLY A 230 -26.48 19.60 -24.17
CA GLY A 230 -27.07 20.71 -23.45
C GLY A 230 -28.08 21.53 -24.25
N ILE A 231 -28.58 21.01 -25.38
CA ILE A 231 -29.56 21.68 -26.24
C ILE A 231 -30.95 21.15 -25.92
N ASP A 232 -31.81 22.02 -25.38
CA ASP A 232 -33.19 21.71 -25.04
C ASP A 232 -34.05 21.44 -26.28
N LEU A 233 -34.96 20.46 -26.18
CA LEU A 233 -35.88 20.04 -27.22
C LEU A 233 -37.32 20.38 -26.82
N ASP A 234 -37.98 21.21 -27.62
CA ASP A 234 -39.35 21.71 -27.40
C ASP A 234 -40.20 21.44 -28.66
N PRO A 235 -40.70 20.19 -28.84
CA PRO A 235 -41.49 19.83 -30.02
C PRO A 235 -42.84 20.54 -30.04
N GLN A 236 -43.17 21.20 -31.14
CA GLN A 236 -44.45 21.95 -31.28
C GLN A 236 -45.54 21.16 -32.01
N TYR A 237 -45.19 20.00 -32.57
CA TYR A 237 -46.07 19.15 -33.37
C TYR A 237 -45.87 17.66 -33.02
N GLY A 238 -46.69 16.80 -33.62
CA GLY A 238 -46.62 15.36 -33.39
C GLY A 238 -47.23 14.91 -32.07
N ILE A 239 -46.92 13.67 -31.67
CA ILE A 239 -47.41 13.06 -30.42
C ILE A 239 -46.76 13.65 -29.17
N TYR A 240 -45.60 14.30 -29.33
CA TYR A 240 -44.81 14.88 -28.26
C TYR A 240 -45.09 16.37 -28.02
N ALA A 241 -46.00 17.00 -28.78
CA ALA A 241 -46.31 18.43 -28.71
C ALA A 241 -46.84 18.97 -27.36
N GLY A 242 -47.05 18.07 -26.38
CA GLY A 242 -47.43 18.43 -25.02
C GLY A 242 -46.24 18.55 -24.06
N ALA A 243 -45.03 18.20 -24.50
CA ALA A 243 -43.78 18.41 -23.79
C ALA A 243 -43.17 19.74 -24.26
N ASP A 244 -42.93 20.67 -23.34
CA ASP A 244 -42.43 22.01 -23.65
C ASP A 244 -40.90 22.11 -23.43
N SER A 245 -40.24 20.99 -23.14
CA SER A 245 -38.79 20.88 -22.85
C SER A 245 -38.29 19.44 -22.89
N THR A 246 -36.96 19.26 -22.91
CA THR A 246 -36.34 17.93 -22.72
C THR A 246 -36.69 17.33 -21.37
N ALA A 247 -36.91 18.15 -20.34
CA ALA A 247 -37.32 17.66 -19.03
C ALA A 247 -38.67 16.93 -19.08
N ASP A 248 -39.64 17.50 -19.79
CA ASP A 248 -40.96 16.89 -19.99
C ASP A 248 -40.85 15.61 -20.85
N LEU A 249 -39.95 15.60 -21.85
CA LEU A 249 -39.65 14.42 -22.65
C LEU A 249 -38.99 13.30 -21.84
N ALA A 250 -38.09 13.63 -20.91
CA ALA A 250 -37.46 12.69 -20.01
C ALA A 250 -38.46 12.10 -19.00
N GLU A 251 -39.37 12.92 -18.46
CA GLU A 251 -40.46 12.45 -17.60
C GLU A 251 -41.39 11.50 -18.37
N LEU A 252 -41.76 11.87 -19.61
CA LEU A 252 -42.55 11.00 -20.49
C LEU A 252 -41.84 9.67 -20.77
N LEU A 253 -40.54 9.70 -21.04
CA LEU A 253 -39.75 8.49 -21.25
C LEU A 253 -39.70 7.62 -19.99
N ALA A 254 -39.55 8.20 -18.81
CA ALA A 254 -39.57 7.47 -17.55
C ALA A 254 -40.95 6.84 -17.26
N ASP A 255 -42.05 7.49 -17.67
CA ASP A 255 -43.42 6.97 -17.57
C ASP A 255 -43.74 5.85 -18.56
N MET A 256 -42.92 5.68 -19.61
CA MET A 256 -43.03 4.55 -20.55
C MET A 256 -42.46 3.24 -20.00
N THR A 257 -42.02 3.24 -18.74
CA THR A 257 -41.65 2.02 -18.02
C THR A 257 -42.87 1.20 -17.63
N LEU A 258 -42.65 -0.10 -17.48
CA LEU A 258 -43.70 -1.00 -17.02
C LEU A 258 -43.86 -0.94 -15.49
N GLU A 259 -44.90 -0.26 -15.01
CA GLU A 259 -45.19 -0.14 -13.56
C GLU A 259 -45.40 -1.52 -12.89
N ASP A 260 -45.96 -2.49 -13.62
CA ASP A 260 -46.27 -3.86 -13.17
C ASP A 260 -45.33 -4.97 -13.72
N ASN A 261 -44.25 -4.65 -14.46
CA ASN A 261 -43.41 -5.65 -15.15
C ASN A 261 -41.91 -5.24 -15.22
N ASP A 262 -41.16 -5.60 -14.17
CA ASP A 262 -39.70 -5.84 -14.13
C ASP A 262 -38.72 -4.81 -14.73
N GLY A 263 -39.10 -3.55 -14.97
CA GLY A 263 -38.17 -2.45 -15.26
C GLY A 263 -37.78 -2.21 -16.72
N ALA A 264 -38.36 -2.95 -17.66
CA ALA A 264 -38.09 -2.80 -19.09
C ALA A 264 -38.84 -1.63 -19.73
N TRP A 265 -38.31 -1.15 -20.86
CA TRP A 265 -39.03 -0.32 -21.81
C TRP A 265 -39.57 -1.19 -22.94
N LEU A 266 -40.78 -0.85 -23.38
CA LEU A 266 -41.44 -1.54 -24.49
C LEU A 266 -40.84 -1.10 -25.83
N TYR A 267 -40.86 -1.98 -26.83
CA TYR A 267 -40.47 -1.60 -28.19
C TYR A 267 -41.34 -0.46 -28.77
N THR A 268 -42.57 -0.29 -28.28
CA THR A 268 -43.43 0.85 -28.57
C THR A 268 -44.32 1.22 -27.39
N SER A 269 -44.66 2.51 -27.24
CA SER A 269 -45.54 3.00 -26.16
C SER A 269 -46.97 2.44 -26.22
N THR A 270 -47.33 1.75 -27.30
CA THR A 270 -48.66 1.14 -27.48
C THR A 270 -48.70 -0.37 -27.34
N ALA A 271 -47.55 -1.02 -27.08
CA ALA A 271 -47.49 -2.46 -26.90
C ALA A 271 -48.20 -2.88 -25.60
N ASP A 272 -48.63 -4.14 -25.53
CA ASP A 272 -49.26 -4.69 -24.32
C ASP A 272 -48.19 -4.79 -23.22
N PRO A 273 -48.30 -4.02 -22.12
CA PRO A 273 -47.32 -4.03 -21.05
C PRO A 273 -47.26 -5.36 -20.27
N THR A 274 -48.29 -6.20 -20.43
CA THR A 274 -48.41 -7.49 -19.74
C THR A 274 -47.81 -8.66 -20.52
N ASP A 275 -47.44 -8.46 -21.79
CA ASP A 275 -46.74 -9.47 -22.59
C ASP A 275 -45.22 -9.24 -22.51
N PRO A 276 -44.47 -10.12 -21.83
CA PRO A 276 -43.03 -9.92 -21.64
C PRO A 276 -42.25 -9.95 -22.96
N SER A 277 -42.79 -10.51 -24.05
CA SER A 277 -42.11 -10.47 -25.35
C SER A 277 -42.08 -9.08 -26.00
N ASN A 278 -42.83 -8.11 -25.45
CA ASN A 278 -42.80 -6.72 -25.88
C ASN A 278 -41.72 -5.89 -25.17
N ALA A 279 -41.09 -6.43 -24.13
CA ALA A 279 -39.98 -5.80 -23.42
C ALA A 279 -38.72 -5.89 -24.29
N ASP A 280 -38.16 -4.74 -24.65
CA ASP A 280 -37.10 -4.63 -25.66
C ASP A 280 -35.79 -4.17 -25.03
N THR A 281 -34.74 -4.98 -25.22
CA THR A 281 -33.42 -4.72 -24.65
C THR A 281 -32.79 -3.46 -25.21
N GLN A 282 -32.98 -3.20 -26.52
CA GLN A 282 -32.40 -2.02 -27.17
C GLN A 282 -33.10 -0.73 -26.69
N ALA A 283 -34.43 -0.69 -26.70
CA ALA A 283 -35.20 0.42 -26.16
C ALA A 283 -34.85 0.69 -24.70
N THR A 284 -34.72 -0.37 -23.89
CA THR A 284 -34.29 -0.26 -22.48
C THR A 284 -32.89 0.32 -22.36
N ALA A 285 -31.93 -0.16 -23.15
CA ALA A 285 -30.54 0.29 -23.14
C ALA A 285 -30.43 1.80 -23.43
N PHE A 286 -31.11 2.29 -24.46
CA PHE A 286 -31.10 3.72 -24.77
C PHE A 286 -31.90 4.56 -23.76
N ALA A 287 -33.01 4.04 -23.22
CA ALA A 287 -33.78 4.76 -22.21
C ALA A 287 -32.96 4.97 -20.92
N ILE A 288 -32.25 3.95 -20.43
CA ILE A 288 -31.41 4.11 -19.24
C ILE A 288 -30.20 5.03 -19.51
N ALA A 289 -29.61 4.98 -20.71
CA ALA A 289 -28.53 5.90 -21.09
C ALA A 289 -29.02 7.36 -21.14
N ALA A 290 -30.20 7.59 -21.70
CA ALA A 290 -30.83 8.90 -21.79
C ALA A 290 -31.15 9.50 -20.41
N LEU A 291 -31.83 8.72 -19.56
CA LEU A 291 -32.21 9.17 -18.21
C LEU A 291 -31.00 9.38 -17.31
N ASN A 292 -29.97 8.54 -17.43
CA ASN A 292 -28.70 8.72 -16.71
C ASN A 292 -27.98 10.00 -17.12
N ALA A 293 -27.90 10.28 -18.43
CA ALA A 293 -27.28 11.49 -18.94
C ALA A 293 -28.06 12.76 -18.54
N PHE A 294 -29.38 12.68 -18.50
CA PHE A 294 -30.24 13.83 -18.19
C PHE A 294 -30.28 14.15 -16.68
N ASP A 295 -30.69 13.18 -15.85
CA ASP A 295 -30.73 13.31 -14.39
C ASP A 295 -30.77 11.94 -13.69
N ARG A 296 -29.57 11.35 -13.50
CA ARG A 296 -29.41 10.06 -12.81
C ARG A 296 -30.08 10.02 -11.43
N PHE A 297 -30.05 11.09 -10.66
CA PHE A 297 -30.54 11.07 -9.28
C PHE A 297 -32.06 10.97 -9.21
N THR A 298 -32.76 11.70 -10.08
CA THR A 298 -34.21 11.66 -10.16
C THR A 298 -34.71 10.32 -10.69
N TYR A 299 -34.01 9.74 -11.66
CA TYR A 299 -34.46 8.53 -12.37
C TYR A 299 -33.74 7.23 -11.93
N LEU A 300 -33.03 7.26 -10.78
CA LEU A 300 -32.21 6.13 -10.35
C LEU A 300 -33.01 4.82 -10.23
N GLY A 301 -34.24 4.88 -9.72
CA GLY A 301 -35.08 3.69 -9.58
C GLY A 301 -35.43 3.04 -10.93
N GLN A 302 -35.75 3.85 -11.94
CA GLN A 302 -36.03 3.37 -13.30
C GLN A 302 -34.75 2.82 -13.96
N ILE A 303 -33.63 3.54 -13.84
CA ILE A 303 -32.33 3.11 -14.38
C ILE A 303 -31.92 1.76 -13.77
N ALA A 304 -32.00 1.64 -12.45
CA ALA A 304 -31.60 0.43 -11.72
C ALA A 304 -32.43 -0.79 -12.14
N ARG A 305 -33.75 -0.64 -12.24
CA ARG A 305 -34.64 -1.72 -12.69
C ARG A 305 -34.43 -2.06 -14.18
N GLY A 306 -34.15 -1.07 -15.03
CA GLY A 306 -33.80 -1.30 -16.44
C GLY A 306 -32.51 -2.08 -16.63
N VAL A 307 -31.46 -1.79 -15.83
CA VAL A 307 -30.22 -2.59 -15.83
C VAL A 307 -30.48 -4.01 -15.33
N ALA A 308 -31.23 -4.15 -14.24
CA ALA A 308 -31.58 -5.45 -13.69
C ALA A 308 -32.35 -6.30 -14.72
N PHE A 309 -33.27 -5.69 -15.47
CA PHE A 309 -33.95 -6.34 -16.59
C PHE A 309 -32.97 -6.84 -17.65
N ILE A 310 -32.07 -5.98 -18.16
CA ILE A 310 -31.09 -6.38 -19.19
C ILE A 310 -30.24 -7.55 -18.69
N ARG A 311 -29.76 -7.50 -17.44
CA ARG A 311 -28.98 -8.57 -16.82
C ARG A 311 -29.76 -9.87 -16.66
N SER A 312 -31.06 -9.80 -16.39
CA SER A 312 -31.93 -10.98 -16.33
C SER A 312 -32.02 -11.74 -17.68
N LEU A 313 -31.69 -11.08 -18.79
CA LEU A 313 -31.70 -11.65 -20.13
C LEU A 313 -30.36 -12.24 -20.57
N GLN A 314 -29.31 -12.16 -19.74
CA GLN A 314 -28.01 -12.72 -20.08
C GLN A 314 -28.04 -14.24 -20.07
N GLN A 315 -27.50 -14.84 -21.13
CA GLN A 315 -27.38 -16.27 -21.30
C GLN A 315 -26.04 -16.77 -20.73
N ALA A 316 -25.96 -18.08 -20.51
CA ALA A 316 -24.76 -18.72 -19.96
C ALA A 316 -23.52 -18.63 -20.87
N ASP A 317 -23.70 -18.33 -22.15
CA ASP A 317 -22.60 -18.06 -23.10
C ASP A 317 -22.25 -16.58 -23.21
N GLY A 318 -22.87 -15.72 -22.38
CA GLY A 318 -22.64 -14.28 -22.31
C GLY A 318 -23.65 -13.43 -23.09
N GLN A 319 -24.42 -14.02 -24.01
CA GLN A 319 -25.33 -13.27 -24.88
C GLN A 319 -26.47 -12.59 -24.11
N PHE A 320 -26.74 -11.32 -24.36
CA PHE A 320 -28.01 -10.68 -23.99
C PHE A 320 -29.08 -10.95 -25.06
N LEU A 321 -30.25 -11.43 -24.64
CA LEU A 321 -31.38 -11.62 -25.56
C LEU A 321 -32.00 -10.27 -25.96
N CYS A 322 -32.52 -10.18 -27.18
CA CYS A 322 -33.22 -8.97 -27.66
C CYS A 322 -34.51 -8.66 -26.89
N TRP A 323 -35.18 -9.71 -26.42
CA TRP A 323 -36.37 -9.66 -25.57
C TRP A 323 -36.51 -10.99 -24.81
N PRO A 324 -37.35 -11.08 -23.76
CA PRO A 324 -37.62 -12.32 -23.05
C PRO A 324 -38.03 -13.47 -23.98
N GLY A 325 -37.21 -14.53 -24.02
CA GLY A 325 -37.47 -15.72 -24.83
C GLY A 325 -37.13 -15.59 -26.32
N ALA A 326 -36.41 -14.54 -26.73
CA ALA A 326 -35.91 -14.41 -28.09
C ALA A 326 -35.02 -15.61 -28.51
N PRO A 327 -35.09 -16.08 -29.76
CA PRO A 327 -34.08 -17.01 -30.31
C PRO A 327 -32.66 -16.43 -30.20
N LEU A 328 -31.66 -17.28 -29.98
CA LEU A 328 -30.24 -16.84 -29.89
C LEU A 328 -29.74 -16.23 -31.20
N ASP A 329 -30.27 -16.67 -32.34
CA ASP A 329 -30.01 -16.14 -33.69
C ASP A 329 -31.01 -15.06 -34.11
N SER A 330 -31.67 -14.40 -33.15
CA SER A 330 -32.58 -13.30 -33.44
C SER A 330 -31.89 -12.22 -34.25
N THR A 331 -32.63 -11.71 -35.22
CA THR A 331 -32.15 -10.66 -36.10
C THR A 331 -31.78 -9.41 -35.29
N GLY A 332 -30.55 -8.92 -35.48
CA GLY A 332 -29.98 -7.79 -34.75
C GLY A 332 -29.31 -8.11 -33.42
N SER A 333 -29.24 -9.38 -33.00
CA SER A 333 -28.77 -9.73 -31.66
C SER A 333 -27.31 -9.35 -31.34
N VAL A 334 -26.45 -9.19 -32.36
CA VAL A 334 -25.06 -8.75 -32.15
C VAL A 334 -25.01 -7.29 -31.71
N GLU A 335 -25.77 -6.44 -32.41
CA GLU A 335 -25.90 -5.02 -32.13
C GLU A 335 -26.55 -4.79 -30.77
N VAL A 336 -27.65 -5.49 -30.49
CA VAL A 336 -28.37 -5.38 -29.21
C VAL A 336 -27.50 -5.80 -28.03
N ASN A 337 -26.66 -6.83 -28.19
CA ASN A 337 -25.71 -7.23 -27.15
C ASN A 337 -24.69 -6.12 -26.86
N ALA A 338 -24.18 -5.45 -27.89
CA ALA A 338 -23.22 -4.36 -27.75
C ALA A 338 -23.84 -3.11 -27.09
N GLU A 339 -25.10 -2.81 -27.42
CA GLU A 339 -25.84 -1.70 -26.82
C GLU A 339 -26.22 -1.98 -25.37
N ALA A 340 -26.57 -3.24 -25.04
CA ALA A 340 -26.77 -3.69 -23.67
C ALA A 340 -25.51 -3.52 -22.82
N ILE A 341 -24.35 -3.96 -23.31
CA ILE A 341 -23.05 -3.72 -22.64
C ILE A 341 -22.84 -2.22 -22.42
N SER A 342 -22.98 -1.42 -23.48
CA SER A 342 -22.76 0.03 -23.42
C SER A 342 -23.63 0.68 -22.36
N ALA A 343 -24.92 0.35 -22.33
CA ALA A 343 -25.86 0.93 -21.41
C ALA A 343 -25.55 0.55 -19.95
N ILE A 344 -25.21 -0.71 -19.66
CA ILE A 344 -24.80 -1.13 -18.30
C ILE A 344 -23.55 -0.35 -17.85
N VAL A 345 -22.55 -0.22 -18.72
CA VAL A 345 -21.30 0.49 -18.42
C VAL A 345 -21.55 1.99 -18.19
N TYR A 346 -22.35 2.64 -19.02
CA TYR A 346 -22.67 4.08 -18.88
C TYR A 346 -23.33 4.43 -17.54
N VAL A 347 -24.06 3.48 -16.96
CA VAL A 347 -24.82 3.70 -15.73
C VAL A 347 -24.25 2.93 -14.53
N ALA A 348 -23.05 2.34 -14.66
CA ALA A 348 -22.42 1.56 -13.61
C ALA A 348 -22.43 2.32 -12.27
N PRO A 349 -22.86 1.69 -11.16
CA PRO A 349 -22.89 2.34 -9.86
C PRO A 349 -21.46 2.56 -9.33
N PRO A 350 -21.16 3.74 -8.76
CA PRO A 350 -19.87 3.96 -8.09
C PRO A 350 -19.77 3.16 -6.78
N VAL A 351 -20.90 2.76 -6.19
CA VAL A 351 -20.93 1.97 -4.97
C VAL A 351 -21.90 0.83 -5.14
N VAL A 352 -21.46 -0.38 -4.82
CA VAL A 352 -22.31 -1.56 -4.77
C VAL A 352 -22.31 -2.19 -3.37
N TYR A 353 -23.32 -2.99 -3.09
CA TYR A 353 -23.53 -3.69 -1.84
C TYR A 353 -23.68 -5.19 -2.09
N VAL A 354 -22.83 -5.98 -1.45
CA VAL A 354 -22.81 -7.44 -1.56
C VAL A 354 -23.29 -8.00 -0.22
N ASP A 355 -24.26 -8.90 -0.26
CA ASP A 355 -24.75 -9.61 0.93
C ASP A 355 -25.20 -11.02 0.53
N ASP A 356 -24.77 -12.07 1.25
CA ASP A 356 -25.16 -13.44 0.94
C ASP A 356 -26.67 -13.67 1.19
N ASP A 357 -27.33 -12.82 1.99
CA ASP A 357 -28.79 -12.79 2.14
C ASP A 357 -29.52 -12.31 0.87
N PHE A 358 -28.82 -11.69 -0.09
CA PHE A 358 -29.41 -11.31 -1.38
C PHE A 358 -29.50 -12.49 -2.35
N VAL A 359 -28.84 -13.60 -2.05
CA VAL A 359 -28.90 -14.82 -2.86
C VAL A 359 -30.35 -15.33 -2.94
N GLY A 360 -30.87 -15.41 -4.15
CA GLY A 360 -32.22 -15.90 -4.43
C GLY A 360 -33.30 -14.82 -4.48
N LEU A 361 -32.95 -13.55 -4.26
CA LEU A 361 -33.78 -12.41 -4.68
C LEU A 361 -33.81 -12.30 -6.22
N GLY A 362 -34.90 -11.79 -6.75
CA GLY A 362 -35.05 -11.57 -8.19
C GLY A 362 -34.37 -10.28 -8.65
N TYR A 363 -33.92 -10.24 -9.91
CA TYR A 363 -33.46 -9.02 -10.53
C TYR A 363 -34.50 -7.90 -10.42
N GLY A 364 -34.08 -6.73 -9.95
CA GLY A 364 -34.95 -5.57 -9.77
C GLY A 364 -35.67 -5.51 -8.42
N ASP A 365 -35.56 -6.54 -7.57
CA ASP A 365 -36.04 -6.48 -6.19
C ASP A 365 -35.22 -5.44 -5.39
N ASP A 366 -35.89 -4.65 -4.55
CA ASP A 366 -35.26 -3.75 -3.58
C ASP A 366 -34.84 -4.56 -2.34
N PRO A 367 -33.54 -4.83 -2.13
CA PRO A 367 -33.08 -5.64 -1.02
C PRO A 367 -33.13 -4.87 0.29
N ALA A 368 -33.06 -5.58 1.41
CA ALA A 368 -32.89 -4.90 2.69
C ALA A 368 -31.51 -4.22 2.75
N GLY A 369 -31.46 -2.90 2.85
CA GLY A 369 -30.20 -2.17 2.97
C GLY A 369 -30.18 -0.88 2.17
N PRO A 370 -28.97 -0.39 1.82
CA PRO A 370 -28.78 0.84 1.05
C PRO A 370 -28.79 0.65 -0.47
N GLY A 371 -28.71 -0.60 -0.97
CA GLY A 371 -28.85 -0.89 -2.40
C GLY A 371 -30.29 -0.67 -2.85
N VAL A 372 -30.48 -0.27 -4.11
CA VAL A 372 -31.80 0.08 -4.66
C VAL A 372 -32.40 -1.02 -5.54
N ALA A 373 -31.57 -1.88 -6.14
CA ALA A 373 -32.06 -3.01 -6.92
C ALA A 373 -31.02 -4.13 -7.06
N VAL A 374 -31.45 -5.37 -6.81
CA VAL A 374 -30.68 -6.57 -7.10
C VAL A 374 -30.33 -6.63 -8.59
N GLY A 375 -29.06 -6.81 -8.88
CA GLY A 375 -28.51 -6.83 -10.24
C GLY A 375 -28.07 -5.48 -10.79
N TYR A 376 -28.33 -4.37 -10.09
CA TYR A 376 -27.78 -3.07 -10.42
C TYR A 376 -26.68 -2.65 -9.44
N ASP A 377 -27.03 -2.39 -8.18
CA ASP A 377 -26.12 -1.96 -7.12
C ASP A 377 -26.13 -2.90 -5.90
N ALA A 378 -26.92 -3.97 -5.94
CA ALA A 378 -26.97 -5.00 -4.91
C ALA A 378 -26.76 -6.41 -5.49
N PHE A 379 -25.94 -7.23 -4.81
CA PHE A 379 -25.47 -8.52 -5.32
C PHE A 379 -25.36 -9.60 -4.25
N GLY A 380 -25.60 -10.85 -4.64
CA GLY A 380 -25.45 -12.00 -3.75
C GLY A 380 -24.00 -12.48 -3.61
N THR A 381 -23.13 -12.08 -4.53
CA THR A 381 -21.74 -12.53 -4.60
C THR A 381 -20.77 -11.36 -4.76
N ILE A 382 -19.54 -11.55 -4.29
CA ILE A 382 -18.48 -10.54 -4.40
C ILE A 382 -18.07 -10.36 -5.86
N ALA A 383 -18.01 -11.47 -6.63
CA ALA A 383 -17.67 -11.44 -8.05
C ALA A 383 -18.66 -10.57 -8.86
N GLU A 384 -19.97 -10.70 -8.64
CA GLU A 384 -20.97 -9.86 -9.31
C GLU A 384 -20.86 -8.39 -8.90
N GLY A 385 -20.56 -8.12 -7.63
CA GLY A 385 -20.30 -6.75 -7.15
C GLY A 385 -19.11 -6.10 -7.85
N ILE A 386 -18.00 -6.82 -7.97
CA ILE A 386 -16.80 -6.36 -8.70
C ILE A 386 -17.09 -6.16 -10.19
N ASP A 387 -17.84 -7.07 -10.82
CA ASP A 387 -18.25 -6.92 -12.21
C ASP A 387 -19.11 -5.67 -12.39
N ALA A 388 -20.07 -5.42 -11.50
CA ALA A 388 -21.04 -4.34 -11.65
C ALA A 388 -20.51 -2.95 -11.32
N VAL A 389 -19.67 -2.84 -10.29
CA VAL A 389 -19.17 -1.55 -9.80
C VAL A 389 -18.39 -0.83 -10.90
N GLY A 390 -18.47 0.50 -10.95
CA GLY A 390 -17.48 1.28 -11.67
C GLY A 390 -16.09 1.22 -11.01
N ASP A 391 -15.21 2.16 -11.32
CA ASP A 391 -13.88 2.27 -10.70
C ASP A 391 -13.97 2.89 -9.27
N SER A 392 -14.69 2.24 -8.33
CA SER A 392 -14.88 2.74 -6.96
C SER A 392 -15.11 1.65 -5.88
N THR A 393 -16.28 1.49 -5.26
CA THR A 393 -16.41 0.75 -3.97
C THR A 393 -17.37 -0.44 -4.00
N VAL A 394 -16.92 -1.60 -3.52
CA VAL A 394 -17.71 -2.79 -3.22
C VAL A 394 -17.80 -2.95 -1.70
N ASN A 395 -18.97 -2.65 -1.11
CA ASN A 395 -19.22 -2.91 0.31
C ASN A 395 -19.76 -4.32 0.47
N VAL A 396 -19.18 -5.12 1.35
CA VAL A 396 -19.57 -6.51 1.62
C VAL A 396 -20.11 -6.61 3.04
N GLY A 397 -21.33 -7.13 3.15
CA GLY A 397 -22.02 -7.40 4.40
C GLY A 397 -21.31 -8.45 5.26
N GLU A 398 -21.77 -8.60 6.50
CA GLU A 398 -21.37 -9.76 7.31
C GLU A 398 -21.97 -11.01 6.67
N GLY A 399 -21.15 -12.04 6.43
CA GLY A 399 -21.56 -13.18 5.63
C GLY A 399 -20.38 -14.07 5.30
N THR A 400 -20.66 -15.26 4.76
CA THR A 400 -19.63 -16.20 4.31
C THR A 400 -19.73 -16.42 2.81
N TYR A 401 -18.70 -16.00 2.09
CA TYR A 401 -18.62 -16.01 0.64
C TYR A 401 -17.59 -17.05 0.20
N GLU A 402 -18.03 -18.27 -0.16
CA GLU A 402 -17.14 -19.29 -0.73
C GLU A 402 -16.89 -18.98 -2.22
N GLU A 403 -15.95 -18.06 -2.48
CA GLU A 403 -15.67 -17.50 -3.80
C GLU A 403 -14.17 -17.39 -4.08
N GLN A 404 -13.79 -17.51 -5.36
CA GLN A 404 -12.49 -17.05 -5.82
C GLN A 404 -12.67 -15.65 -6.41
N VAL A 405 -12.13 -14.65 -5.73
CA VAL A 405 -12.31 -13.24 -6.06
C VAL A 405 -11.19 -12.77 -6.98
N VAL A 406 -11.54 -12.14 -8.11
CA VAL A 406 -10.58 -11.58 -9.07
C VAL A 406 -10.84 -10.09 -9.26
N ILE A 407 -9.80 -9.28 -9.13
CA ILE A 407 -9.81 -7.83 -9.27
C ILE A 407 -8.82 -7.43 -10.36
N GLU A 408 -9.32 -6.86 -11.45
CA GLU A 408 -8.54 -6.43 -12.62
C GLU A 408 -8.66 -4.94 -12.92
N LYS A 409 -9.40 -4.20 -12.09
CA LYS A 409 -9.58 -2.75 -12.15
C LYS A 409 -9.41 -2.13 -10.76
N ASP A 410 -9.21 -0.83 -10.73
CA ASP A 410 -9.03 -0.08 -9.49
C ASP A 410 -10.34 -0.04 -8.71
N LEU A 411 -10.33 -0.51 -7.46
CA LEU A 411 -11.48 -0.48 -6.56
C LEU A 411 -11.12 -0.63 -5.07
N GLU A 412 -12.07 -0.33 -4.20
CA GLU A 412 -12.07 -0.70 -2.79
C GLU A 412 -13.04 -1.87 -2.54
N LEU A 413 -12.54 -2.96 -1.96
CA LEU A 413 -13.32 -4.08 -1.42
C LEU A 413 -13.35 -3.96 0.10
N VAL A 414 -14.50 -3.59 0.65
CA VAL A 414 -14.67 -3.18 2.04
C VAL A 414 -15.64 -4.13 2.74
N GLY A 415 -15.15 -4.92 3.69
CA GLY A 415 -16.00 -5.74 4.54
C GLY A 415 -16.60 -4.94 5.71
N SER A 416 -17.45 -5.62 6.48
CA SER A 416 -18.09 -5.08 7.70
C SER A 416 -17.32 -5.46 8.98
N GLY A 417 -16.06 -5.88 8.86
CA GLY A 417 -15.20 -6.40 9.91
C GLY A 417 -14.97 -7.92 9.80
N GLY A 418 -14.52 -8.56 10.89
CA GLY A 418 -14.24 -10.01 10.91
C GLY A 418 -15.45 -10.93 10.67
N GLY A 419 -16.67 -10.38 10.62
CA GLY A 419 -17.89 -11.10 10.24
C GLY A 419 -18.06 -11.27 8.72
N THR A 420 -17.31 -10.51 7.91
CA THR A 420 -17.24 -10.69 6.45
C THR A 420 -16.11 -11.66 6.13
N ILE A 421 -16.44 -12.85 5.62
CA ILE A 421 -15.47 -13.94 5.42
C ILE A 421 -15.49 -14.40 3.96
N ILE A 422 -14.34 -14.28 3.29
CA ILE A 422 -14.09 -14.89 1.98
C ILE A 422 -13.46 -16.27 2.22
N GLU A 423 -14.21 -17.33 1.93
CA GLU A 423 -13.74 -18.71 2.06
C GLU A 423 -13.20 -19.23 0.72
N SER A 424 -12.06 -19.93 0.76
CA SER A 424 -11.52 -20.60 -0.43
C SER A 424 -12.50 -21.65 -0.99
N PRO A 425 -12.83 -21.63 -2.29
CA PRO A 425 -13.49 -22.74 -2.96
C PRO A 425 -12.67 -24.04 -2.94
N VAL A 426 -13.33 -25.19 -3.18
CA VAL A 426 -12.66 -26.51 -3.18
C VAL A 426 -11.60 -26.60 -4.27
N SER A 427 -11.82 -25.91 -5.39
CA SER A 427 -10.90 -25.84 -6.52
C SER A 427 -10.80 -24.40 -6.99
N LEU A 428 -9.57 -23.91 -7.08
CA LEU A 428 -9.26 -22.60 -7.63
C LEU A 428 -8.91 -22.76 -9.12
N THR A 429 -9.56 -21.98 -9.97
CA THR A 429 -9.35 -22.00 -11.43
C THR A 429 -8.59 -20.78 -11.92
N GLU A 430 -8.72 -19.65 -11.22
CA GLU A 430 -8.00 -18.42 -11.56
C GLU A 430 -6.59 -18.45 -10.99
N PHE A 431 -5.63 -18.01 -11.79
CA PHE A 431 -4.22 -18.01 -11.42
C PHE A 431 -3.45 -16.88 -12.11
N PHE A 432 -2.23 -16.68 -11.62
CA PHE A 432 -1.19 -15.98 -12.36
C PHE A 432 0.04 -16.88 -12.51
N HIS A 433 0.74 -16.72 -13.62
CA HIS A 433 1.89 -17.55 -13.95
C HIS A 433 3.19 -16.87 -13.56
N THR A 434 4.02 -17.55 -12.77
CA THR A 434 5.44 -17.15 -12.61
C THR A 434 6.33 -18.20 -13.28
N VAL A 435 6.93 -19.09 -12.49
CA VAL A 435 7.54 -20.33 -13.00
C VAL A 435 6.53 -21.50 -13.02
N LYS A 436 5.43 -21.32 -12.30
CA LYS A 436 4.27 -22.22 -12.24
C LYS A 436 3.03 -21.37 -11.93
N ASP A 437 1.86 -21.97 -12.08
CA ASP A 437 0.57 -21.33 -11.78
C ASP A 437 0.41 -21.17 -10.27
N ASN A 438 0.04 -19.96 -9.85
CA ASN A 438 -0.20 -19.55 -8.47
C ASN A 438 -1.69 -19.28 -8.30
N TYR A 439 -2.32 -19.85 -7.28
CA TYR A 439 -3.78 -19.85 -7.12
C TYR A 439 -4.20 -19.11 -5.85
N PRO A 440 -4.50 -17.79 -5.94
CA PRO A 440 -5.03 -17.00 -4.83
C PRO A 440 -6.53 -17.19 -4.63
N ILE A 441 -6.99 -17.05 -3.39
CA ILE A 441 -8.41 -16.88 -3.06
C ILE A 441 -8.87 -15.49 -3.53
N VAL A 442 -8.06 -14.46 -3.27
CA VAL A 442 -8.25 -13.10 -3.80
C VAL A 442 -7.08 -12.76 -4.71
N LEU A 443 -7.32 -12.54 -6.00
CA LEU A 443 -6.31 -12.23 -7.01
C LEU A 443 -6.49 -10.81 -7.54
N VAL A 444 -5.48 -9.97 -7.33
CA VAL A 444 -5.36 -8.65 -7.94
C VAL A 444 -4.31 -8.71 -9.05
N ARG A 445 -4.67 -8.34 -10.28
CA ARG A 445 -3.75 -8.42 -11.45
C ARG A 445 -3.99 -7.32 -12.49
N ASN A 446 -3.25 -7.40 -13.59
CA ASN A 446 -3.40 -6.55 -14.79
C ASN A 446 -3.21 -5.04 -14.54
N GLY A 447 -2.35 -4.66 -13.59
CA GLY A 447 -2.08 -3.26 -13.28
C GLY A 447 -3.07 -2.62 -12.31
N ALA A 448 -4.06 -3.36 -11.82
CA ALA A 448 -5.03 -2.85 -10.86
C ALA A 448 -4.38 -2.38 -9.55
N THR A 449 -5.00 -1.37 -8.96
CA THR A 449 -4.74 -0.87 -7.61
C THR A 449 -5.97 -1.14 -6.75
N ALA A 450 -5.87 -2.11 -5.84
CA ALA A 450 -7.01 -2.54 -5.01
C ALA A 450 -6.79 -2.24 -3.52
N THR A 451 -7.80 -1.66 -2.86
CA THR A 451 -7.83 -1.60 -1.40
C THR A 451 -8.71 -2.74 -0.90
N ILE A 452 -8.16 -3.64 -0.07
CA ILE A 452 -8.89 -4.74 0.55
C ILE A 452 -8.85 -4.50 2.06
N LYS A 453 -10.01 -4.27 2.67
CA LYS A 453 -10.05 -3.92 4.10
C LYS A 453 -11.26 -4.47 4.86
N ASP A 454 -11.09 -4.56 6.18
CA ASP A 454 -12.14 -4.89 7.15
C ASP A 454 -12.83 -6.24 6.89
N LEU A 455 -12.07 -7.30 6.59
CA LEU A 455 -12.61 -8.64 6.29
C LEU A 455 -11.66 -9.78 6.67
N THR A 456 -12.14 -11.02 6.54
CA THR A 456 -11.35 -12.25 6.70
C THR A 456 -11.17 -12.96 5.37
N VAL A 457 -9.96 -13.46 5.08
CA VAL A 457 -9.67 -14.41 4.00
C VAL A 457 -9.28 -15.75 4.62
N ASP A 458 -10.12 -16.77 4.44
CA ASP A 458 -9.97 -18.09 5.06
C ASP A 458 -9.70 -19.16 4.00
N GLY A 459 -8.51 -19.77 4.06
CA GLY A 459 -8.15 -20.86 3.17
C GLY A 459 -8.80 -22.20 3.49
N LEU A 460 -9.47 -22.32 4.65
CA LEU A 460 -10.10 -23.55 5.14
C LEU A 460 -9.17 -24.77 5.18
N GLY A 461 -7.85 -24.56 5.10
CA GLY A 461 -6.87 -25.64 5.02
C GLY A 461 -6.94 -26.43 3.71
N ARG A 462 -7.47 -25.83 2.63
CA ARG A 462 -7.69 -26.48 1.32
C ARG A 462 -6.44 -26.53 0.44
N GLY A 463 -5.24 -26.36 1.01
CA GLY A 463 -3.96 -26.43 0.30
C GLY A 463 -3.73 -27.76 -0.43
N ASN A 464 -4.21 -28.88 0.11
CA ASN A 464 -3.98 -30.21 -0.49
C ASN A 464 -4.57 -30.35 -1.90
N GLY A 465 -5.64 -29.60 -2.19
CA GLY A 465 -6.31 -29.56 -3.48
C GLY A 465 -5.75 -28.50 -4.43
N ASN A 466 -5.00 -27.52 -3.92
CA ASN A 466 -4.59 -26.32 -4.63
C ASN A 466 -3.07 -26.11 -4.47
N TYR A 467 -2.27 -26.64 -5.39
CA TYR A 467 -0.82 -26.43 -5.35
C TYR A 467 -0.48 -24.97 -5.65
N ARG A 468 0.45 -24.35 -4.90
CA ARG A 468 0.70 -22.88 -4.91
C ARG A 468 -0.52 -22.07 -4.44
N PHE A 469 -1.19 -22.62 -3.42
CA PHE A 469 -2.25 -21.96 -2.67
C PHE A 469 -1.82 -20.63 -2.05
N ILE A 470 -2.60 -19.59 -2.28
CA ILE A 470 -2.35 -18.23 -1.78
C ILE A 470 -3.63 -17.66 -1.17
N GLY A 471 -3.51 -16.87 -0.10
CA GLY A 471 -4.63 -16.10 0.43
C GLY A 471 -4.97 -14.93 -0.51
N ILE A 472 -4.14 -13.90 -0.47
CA ILE A 472 -4.23 -12.71 -1.33
C ILE A 472 -3.01 -12.64 -2.25
N GLY A 473 -3.23 -12.56 -3.55
CA GLY A 473 -2.20 -12.47 -4.57
C GLY A 473 -2.24 -11.13 -5.31
N PHE A 474 -1.10 -10.44 -5.39
CA PHE A 474 -0.91 -9.28 -6.26
C PHE A 474 0.10 -9.64 -7.35
N TYR A 475 -0.33 -9.69 -8.61
CA TYR A 475 0.58 -9.98 -9.73
C TYR A 475 0.58 -8.82 -10.72
N ASN A 476 1.72 -8.12 -10.81
CA ASN A 476 1.80 -6.86 -11.55
C ASN A 476 0.62 -5.94 -11.16
N ALA A 477 0.39 -5.82 -9.86
CA ALA A 477 -0.68 -5.04 -9.24
C ALA A 477 -0.18 -4.41 -7.93
N GLY A 478 -0.85 -3.35 -7.49
CA GLY A 478 -0.54 -2.63 -6.24
C GLY A 478 -1.79 -2.43 -5.40
N GLY A 479 -1.65 -1.71 -4.29
CA GLY A 479 -2.79 -1.33 -3.45
C GLY A 479 -2.53 -1.40 -1.96
N VAL A 480 -3.59 -1.70 -1.21
CA VAL A 480 -3.62 -1.66 0.26
C VAL A 480 -4.31 -2.92 0.80
N VAL A 481 -3.73 -3.55 1.81
CA VAL A 481 -4.38 -4.55 2.66
C VAL A 481 -4.43 -3.99 4.08
N ASP A 482 -5.61 -3.67 4.60
CA ASP A 482 -5.78 -2.99 5.89
C ASP A 482 -6.82 -3.70 6.77
N ASN A 483 -6.46 -4.00 8.03
CA ASN A 483 -7.36 -4.66 8.98
C ASN A 483 -7.99 -5.95 8.43
N VAL A 484 -7.15 -6.82 7.83
CA VAL A 484 -7.56 -8.12 7.30
C VAL A 484 -7.02 -9.26 8.14
N GLU A 485 -7.86 -10.25 8.45
CA GLU A 485 -7.42 -11.53 9.01
C GLU A 485 -7.21 -12.55 7.88
N ILE A 486 -6.01 -13.12 7.76
CA ILE A 486 -5.68 -14.12 6.74
C ILE A 486 -5.23 -15.40 7.42
N ARG A 487 -6.01 -16.47 7.25
CA ARG A 487 -5.80 -17.74 8.00
C ARG A 487 -6.03 -18.99 7.18
N ASN A 488 -5.53 -20.11 7.72
CA ASN A 488 -5.66 -21.45 7.17
C ASN A 488 -5.19 -21.59 5.72
N ILE A 489 -4.16 -20.84 5.33
CA ILE A 489 -3.53 -20.91 4.01
C ILE A 489 -2.50 -22.06 4.01
N ALA A 490 -3.00 -23.29 4.18
CA ALA A 490 -2.17 -24.47 4.39
C ALA A 490 -2.81 -25.78 3.93
N ASP A 491 -2.01 -26.86 3.92
CA ASP A 491 -2.52 -28.22 3.84
C ASP A 491 -3.20 -28.61 5.16
N THR A 492 -4.24 -29.44 5.10
CA THR A 492 -4.85 -30.09 6.26
C THR A 492 -4.86 -31.62 6.10
N PRO A 493 -4.07 -32.36 6.91
CA PRO A 493 -3.19 -31.88 7.98
C PRO A 493 -1.95 -31.13 7.46
N PHE A 494 -1.43 -30.22 8.28
CA PHE A 494 -0.22 -29.43 7.99
C PHE A 494 0.95 -30.31 7.54
N SER A 495 1.64 -29.89 6.48
CA SER A 495 2.62 -30.73 5.79
C SER A 495 3.99 -30.05 5.64
N GLY A 496 4.87 -30.61 4.80
CA GLY A 496 6.15 -30.00 4.40
C GLY A 496 6.09 -29.31 3.02
N ALA A 497 4.90 -29.12 2.47
CA ALA A 497 4.70 -28.62 1.12
C ALA A 497 5.17 -27.16 0.97
N GLN A 498 5.95 -26.86 -0.08
CA GLN A 498 6.56 -25.54 -0.29
C GLN A 498 5.59 -24.52 -0.93
N HIS A 499 4.32 -24.51 -0.50
CA HIS A 499 3.31 -23.52 -0.89
C HIS A 499 2.45 -23.14 0.31
N GLY A 500 1.36 -22.39 0.09
CA GLY A 500 0.55 -21.79 1.14
C GLY A 500 1.23 -20.52 1.62
N ILE A 501 0.96 -19.45 0.87
CA ILE A 501 1.49 -18.11 1.12
C ILE A 501 0.30 -17.20 1.43
N ALA A 502 0.27 -16.55 2.60
CA ALA A 502 -0.91 -15.76 2.97
C ALA A 502 -1.08 -14.53 2.06
N ILE A 503 0.00 -13.76 1.86
CA ILE A 503 0.07 -12.67 0.88
C ILE A 503 1.26 -12.91 -0.06
N TYR A 504 0.99 -13.00 -1.37
CA TYR A 504 2.05 -13.07 -2.38
C TYR A 504 1.93 -11.89 -3.35
N ALA A 505 2.89 -10.96 -3.30
CA ALA A 505 3.06 -9.92 -4.29
C ALA A 505 4.25 -10.22 -5.21
N TYR A 506 4.06 -10.12 -6.52
CA TYR A 506 5.15 -10.24 -7.49
C TYR A 506 5.02 -9.27 -8.65
N ASN A 507 6.09 -8.51 -8.88
CA ASN A 507 6.21 -7.52 -9.94
C ASN A 507 7.30 -7.92 -10.94
N ASP A 508 6.96 -8.11 -12.22
CA ASP A 508 7.90 -8.60 -13.24
C ASP A 508 7.75 -7.96 -14.63
N ASP A 509 6.90 -6.93 -14.78
CA ASP A 509 6.68 -6.22 -16.05
C ASP A 509 7.46 -4.88 -16.20
N GLY A 510 8.23 -4.51 -15.18
CA GLY A 510 9.04 -3.29 -15.15
C GLY A 510 8.28 -2.00 -14.83
N GLN A 511 6.99 -2.06 -14.48
CA GLN A 511 6.24 -0.89 -13.99
C GLN A 511 6.38 -0.74 -12.47
N SER A 512 6.47 0.50 -12.00
CA SER A 512 6.53 0.79 -10.57
C SER A 512 5.16 0.59 -9.91
N ARG A 513 5.12 -0.13 -8.79
CA ARG A 513 3.92 -0.39 -8.01
C ARG A 513 4.21 -0.26 -6.52
N THR A 514 3.19 0.12 -5.76
CA THR A 514 3.27 0.19 -4.30
C THR A 514 2.27 -0.78 -3.69
N LEU A 515 2.68 -1.48 -2.63
CA LEU A 515 1.80 -2.28 -1.80
C LEU A 515 1.96 -1.89 -0.33
N GLU A 516 0.87 -1.45 0.29
CA GLU A 516 0.79 -1.23 1.72
C GLU A 516 0.07 -2.40 2.40
N VAL A 517 0.65 -2.94 3.46
CA VAL A 517 0.03 -4.00 4.29
C VAL A 517 0.06 -3.52 5.73
N MET A 518 -1.11 -3.27 6.30
CA MET A 518 -1.20 -2.72 7.64
C MET A 518 -2.33 -3.28 8.51
N ASN A 519 -2.14 -3.15 9.83
CA ASN A 519 -3.12 -3.51 10.87
C ASN A 519 -3.71 -4.94 10.73
N SER A 520 -3.03 -5.84 10.02
CA SER A 520 -3.57 -7.13 9.62
C SER A 520 -3.02 -8.28 10.48
N SER A 521 -3.78 -9.36 10.59
CA SER A 521 -3.40 -10.57 11.33
C SER A 521 -3.20 -11.74 10.38
N ILE A 522 -2.03 -12.38 10.43
CA ILE A 522 -1.69 -13.50 9.55
C ILE A 522 -1.20 -14.68 10.38
N HIS A 523 -1.90 -15.81 10.28
CA HIS A 523 -1.57 -17.04 11.00
C HIS A 523 -2.01 -18.29 10.24
N ASP A 524 -1.62 -19.47 10.72
CA ASP A 524 -1.99 -20.77 10.13
C ASP A 524 -1.64 -20.89 8.62
N PHE A 525 -0.52 -20.30 8.20
CA PHE A 525 0.02 -20.39 6.84
C PHE A 525 1.04 -21.54 6.73
N GLN A 526 1.20 -22.12 5.53
CA GLN A 526 2.09 -23.28 5.33
C GLN A 526 3.56 -22.92 5.13
N LYS A 527 3.88 -21.99 4.21
CA LYS A 527 5.26 -21.66 3.82
C LYS A 527 5.66 -20.22 4.19
N ASN A 528 4.96 -19.22 3.68
CA ASN A 528 5.25 -17.82 3.99
C ASN A 528 4.00 -17.10 4.48
N ALA A 529 4.12 -16.19 5.44
CA ALA A 529 3.04 -15.26 5.73
C ALA A 529 2.97 -14.22 4.61
N MET A 530 4.08 -13.57 4.30
CA MET A 530 4.20 -12.65 3.17
C MET A 530 5.40 -13.01 2.29
N ALA A 531 5.21 -12.95 0.98
CA ALA A 531 6.28 -13.01 -0.02
C ALA A 531 6.13 -11.80 -0.94
N LEU A 532 7.00 -10.80 -0.80
CA LEU A 532 6.89 -9.51 -1.46
C LEU A 532 8.10 -9.29 -2.37
N ASN A 533 7.90 -9.44 -3.67
CA ASN A 533 9.02 -9.68 -4.57
C ASN A 533 8.94 -8.87 -5.87
N GLY A 534 10.09 -8.57 -6.46
CA GLY A 534 10.19 -8.08 -7.83
C GLY A 534 10.63 -6.62 -7.95
N ALA A 535 11.48 -6.35 -8.94
CA ALA A 535 11.93 -5.00 -9.28
C ALA A 535 10.72 -4.10 -9.58
N GLY A 536 10.76 -2.86 -9.08
CA GLY A 536 9.67 -1.90 -9.23
C GLY A 536 8.56 -2.03 -8.19
N LEU A 537 8.60 -3.03 -7.30
CA LEU A 537 7.70 -3.10 -6.15
C LEU A 537 8.30 -2.36 -4.95
N THR A 538 7.59 -1.32 -4.47
CA THR A 538 7.86 -0.67 -3.19
C THR A 538 6.84 -1.16 -2.16
N VAL A 539 7.29 -1.70 -1.02
CA VAL A 539 6.39 -2.19 0.03
C VAL A 539 6.46 -1.36 1.31
N ASN A 540 5.30 -1.16 1.92
CA ASN A 540 5.16 -0.55 3.24
C ASN A 540 4.40 -1.52 4.14
N VAL A 541 5.12 -2.28 4.97
CA VAL A 541 4.54 -3.33 5.82
C VAL A 541 4.61 -2.89 7.26
N HIS A 542 3.47 -2.53 7.87
CA HIS A 542 3.47 -2.00 9.23
C HIS A 542 2.26 -2.31 10.12
N GLY A 543 2.48 -2.38 11.43
CA GLY A 543 1.40 -2.63 12.39
C GLY A 543 0.75 -4.01 12.28
N ASN A 544 1.39 -4.98 11.62
CA ASN A 544 0.83 -6.32 11.42
C ASN A 544 1.22 -7.29 12.54
N THR A 545 0.39 -8.29 12.78
CA THR A 545 0.69 -9.45 13.63
C THR A 545 0.85 -10.70 12.78
N VAL A 546 2.02 -11.33 12.82
CA VAL A 546 2.34 -12.55 12.07
C VAL A 546 2.73 -13.66 13.02
N THR A 547 2.02 -14.78 12.98
CA THR A 547 2.26 -15.93 13.85
C THR A 547 2.45 -17.22 13.05
N GLY A 548 3.65 -17.78 13.09
CA GLY A 548 3.94 -19.10 12.55
C GLY A 548 3.41 -20.24 13.43
N ILE A 549 3.65 -21.49 13.03
CA ILE A 549 3.11 -22.67 13.73
C ILE A 549 3.91 -23.04 15.00
N GLY A 550 4.99 -22.32 15.29
CA GLY A 550 5.98 -22.66 16.28
C GLY A 550 6.99 -23.71 15.79
N PRO A 551 7.80 -24.29 16.71
CA PRO A 551 8.82 -25.28 16.38
C PRO A 551 8.24 -26.49 15.62
N THR A 552 8.69 -26.69 14.38
CA THR A 552 8.23 -27.79 13.52
C THR A 552 9.38 -28.44 12.75
N PRO A 553 9.39 -29.78 12.54
CA PRO A 553 10.38 -30.45 11.69
C PRO A 553 9.93 -30.55 10.23
N LEU A 554 8.75 -30.03 9.88
CA LEU A 554 8.11 -30.28 8.58
C LEU A 554 8.50 -29.28 7.51
N ILE A 555 8.63 -28.00 7.87
CA ILE A 555 8.87 -26.91 6.92
C ILE A 555 9.55 -25.71 7.57
N ALA A 556 10.46 -25.09 6.82
CA ALA A 556 10.99 -23.77 7.15
C ALA A 556 10.00 -22.69 6.70
N GLN A 557 9.19 -22.22 7.65
CA GLN A 557 8.30 -21.07 7.45
C GLN A 557 9.09 -19.76 7.39
N ASN A 558 8.59 -18.77 6.66
CA ASN A 558 9.04 -17.38 6.76
C ASN A 558 7.86 -16.48 7.16
N GLY A 559 8.09 -15.50 8.05
CA GLY A 559 7.10 -14.50 8.43
C GLY A 559 6.90 -13.50 7.30
N ILE A 560 7.74 -12.47 7.27
CA ILE A 560 7.74 -11.43 6.24
C ILE A 560 8.95 -11.64 5.34
N GLN A 561 8.75 -11.65 4.01
CA GLN A 561 9.85 -11.70 3.06
C GLN A 561 9.78 -10.53 2.08
N VAL A 562 10.90 -9.83 1.93
CA VAL A 562 11.14 -8.85 0.86
C VAL A 562 12.31 -9.34 0.02
N GLY A 563 12.16 -9.42 -1.30
CA GLY A 563 13.24 -9.95 -2.13
C GLY A 563 13.11 -9.70 -3.63
N TRP A 564 14.10 -10.20 -4.37
CA TRP A 564 14.22 -10.02 -5.81
C TRP A 564 14.00 -8.57 -6.26
N ASP A 565 14.84 -7.66 -5.77
CA ASP A 565 14.85 -6.22 -6.09
C ASP A 565 13.64 -5.41 -5.62
N ALA A 566 12.74 -5.98 -4.80
CA ALA A 566 11.73 -5.19 -4.10
C ALA A 566 12.38 -4.29 -3.03
N THR A 567 11.87 -3.07 -2.87
CA THR A 567 12.35 -2.08 -1.89
C THR A 567 11.26 -1.69 -0.90
N GLY A 568 11.59 -0.87 0.10
CA GLY A 568 10.60 -0.25 0.99
C GLY A 568 10.90 -0.45 2.48
N THR A 569 9.85 -0.41 3.29
CA THR A 569 9.95 -0.40 4.75
C THR A 569 9.14 -1.52 5.39
N VAL A 570 9.76 -2.24 6.33
CA VAL A 570 9.11 -3.20 7.22
C VAL A 570 9.21 -2.66 8.64
N SER A 571 8.11 -2.17 9.20
CA SER A 571 8.18 -1.48 10.50
C SER A 571 7.00 -1.69 11.43
N GLY A 572 7.21 -1.69 12.76
CA GLY A 572 6.09 -1.77 13.70
C GLY A 572 5.33 -3.10 13.67
N ASN A 573 5.92 -4.18 13.16
CA ASN A 573 5.26 -5.49 13.08
C ASN A 573 5.62 -6.36 14.28
N ALA A 574 4.70 -7.22 14.71
CA ALA A 574 4.93 -8.28 15.68
C ALA A 574 5.00 -9.63 14.94
N VAL A 575 6.19 -10.23 14.88
CA VAL A 575 6.44 -11.49 14.16
C VAL A 575 6.91 -12.55 15.15
N SER A 576 6.21 -13.69 15.22
CA SER A 576 6.55 -14.73 16.18
C SER A 576 6.31 -16.16 15.71
N GLY A 577 6.94 -17.12 16.39
CA GLY A 577 6.61 -18.54 16.24
C GLY A 577 7.02 -19.14 14.89
N VAL A 578 8.06 -18.59 14.25
CA VAL A 578 8.55 -19.09 12.96
C VAL A 578 9.83 -19.90 13.20
N TRP A 579 9.70 -21.21 13.41
CA TRP A 579 10.84 -22.04 13.85
C TRP A 579 10.89 -23.43 13.20
N TYR A 580 11.99 -23.72 12.50
CA TYR A 580 12.24 -25.04 11.92
C TYR A 580 13.27 -25.81 12.74
N THR A 581 12.97 -27.08 13.02
CA THR A 581 13.79 -27.97 13.85
C THR A 581 14.53 -29.05 13.04
N GLY A 582 14.34 -29.05 11.72
CA GLY A 582 15.07 -29.94 10.82
C GLY A 582 16.45 -29.40 10.45
N ALA A 583 17.21 -30.19 9.70
CA ALA A 583 18.57 -29.82 9.29
C ALA A 583 18.60 -29.10 7.92
N ASN A 584 19.64 -28.26 7.73
CA ASN A 584 20.10 -27.65 6.46
C ASN A 584 19.31 -26.44 5.92
N TRP A 585 18.22 -26.01 6.55
CA TRP A 585 17.45 -24.83 6.16
C TRP A 585 17.05 -24.04 7.41
N GLY A 586 16.78 -22.74 7.25
CA GLY A 586 16.36 -21.86 8.35
C GLY A 586 14.97 -21.28 8.10
N SER A 587 14.19 -21.15 9.17
CA SER A 587 12.96 -20.37 9.23
C SER A 587 13.27 -18.92 9.58
N SER A 588 12.65 -17.96 8.89
CA SER A 588 12.98 -16.54 9.06
C SER A 588 11.80 -15.74 9.60
N GLY A 589 12.01 -14.91 10.61
CA GLY A 589 11.04 -13.91 11.05
C GLY A 589 10.81 -12.88 9.95
N ILE A 590 11.85 -12.09 9.64
CA ILE A 590 11.85 -11.11 8.56
C ILE A 590 13.02 -11.42 7.61
N LEU A 591 12.73 -12.04 6.45
CA LEU A 591 13.72 -12.43 5.45
C LEU A 591 13.91 -11.34 4.39
N LEU A 592 15.15 -10.88 4.25
CA LEU A 592 15.57 -10.07 3.10
C LEU A 592 16.39 -10.94 2.15
N TYR A 593 15.88 -11.19 0.95
CA TYR A 593 16.53 -12.09 -0.01
C TYR A 593 16.76 -11.42 -1.36
N ALA A 594 17.97 -10.91 -1.56
CA ALA A 594 18.33 -10.02 -2.66
C ALA A 594 17.31 -8.87 -2.83
N PRO A 595 17.03 -8.09 -1.76
CA PRO A 595 16.17 -6.92 -1.88
C PRO A 595 16.86 -5.84 -2.75
N GLY A 596 16.08 -4.87 -3.21
CA GLY A 596 16.67 -3.65 -3.77
C GLY A 596 17.36 -2.84 -2.67
N ALA A 597 18.28 -1.95 -3.06
CA ALA A 597 19.03 -1.14 -2.10
C ALA A 597 18.12 -0.20 -1.29
N GLY A 598 18.50 0.08 -0.04
CA GLY A 598 17.81 1.07 0.81
C GLY A 598 16.63 0.52 1.62
N VAL A 599 16.49 -0.81 1.77
CA VAL A 599 15.41 -1.38 2.58
C VAL A 599 15.62 -1.03 4.06
N SER A 600 14.54 -0.64 4.73
CA SER A 600 14.53 -0.32 6.16
C SER A 600 13.70 -1.33 6.94
N VAL A 601 14.29 -1.97 7.94
CA VAL A 601 13.63 -2.87 8.89
C VAL A 601 13.68 -2.22 10.26
N THR A 602 12.58 -1.62 10.71
CA THR A 602 12.61 -0.76 11.90
C THR A 602 11.49 -0.97 12.89
N ASN A 603 11.73 -0.85 14.20
CA ASN A 603 10.68 -0.90 15.20
C ASN A 603 9.81 -2.19 15.16
N ASN A 604 10.37 -3.34 14.78
CA ASN A 604 9.65 -4.62 14.81
C ASN A 604 9.92 -5.39 16.12
N ASP A 605 8.93 -6.14 16.63
CA ASP A 605 9.13 -7.16 17.67
C ASP A 605 9.21 -8.54 17.00
N VAL A 606 10.39 -9.17 17.03
CA VAL A 606 10.69 -10.45 16.37
C VAL A 606 11.06 -11.47 17.44
N VAL A 607 10.17 -12.45 17.66
CA VAL A 607 10.13 -13.23 18.90
C VAL A 607 10.08 -14.72 18.63
N ASN A 608 11.00 -15.48 19.21
CA ASN A 608 11.06 -16.94 19.07
C ASN A 608 11.03 -17.38 17.59
N CYS A 609 11.78 -16.69 16.75
CA CYS A 609 12.01 -17.02 15.35
C CYS A 609 13.36 -17.71 15.22
N GLN A 610 13.51 -18.73 14.38
CA GLN A 610 14.80 -19.40 14.25
C GLN A 610 15.90 -18.42 13.78
N LEU A 611 15.71 -17.79 12.64
CA LEU A 611 16.46 -16.62 12.20
C LEU A 611 15.56 -15.40 12.43
N GLY A 612 16.01 -14.42 13.23
CA GLY A 612 15.24 -13.20 13.49
C GLY A 612 15.11 -12.36 12.22
N ILE A 613 16.20 -11.70 11.84
CA ILE A 613 16.30 -10.87 10.62
C ILE A 613 17.50 -11.32 9.77
N PRO A 614 17.34 -12.36 8.93
CA PRO A 614 18.35 -12.71 7.94
C PRO A 614 18.28 -11.84 6.68
N ALA A 615 19.44 -11.42 6.17
CA ALA A 615 19.60 -10.65 4.95
C ALA A 615 20.71 -11.22 4.05
N TYR A 616 20.33 -11.65 2.85
CA TYR A 616 21.23 -12.26 1.86
C TYR A 616 21.33 -11.36 0.62
N TRP A 617 22.53 -10.92 0.27
CA TRP A 617 22.80 -10.00 -0.86
C TRP A 617 22.01 -8.69 -0.78
N ALA A 618 21.99 -8.06 0.41
CA ALA A 618 21.33 -6.78 0.63
C ALA A 618 22.35 -5.63 0.64
N ASP A 619 22.06 -4.57 -0.11
CA ASP A 619 22.88 -3.37 -0.14
C ASP A 619 22.16 -2.22 0.57
N ASP A 620 22.89 -1.37 1.29
CA ASP A 620 22.33 -0.15 1.91
C ASP A 620 21.14 -0.47 2.82
N LEU A 621 21.38 -1.32 3.82
CA LEU A 621 20.36 -1.90 4.69
C LEU A 621 20.34 -1.20 6.05
N HIS A 622 19.16 -0.78 6.49
CA HIS A 622 18.98 -0.16 7.81
C HIS A 622 18.14 -1.08 8.73
N ILE A 623 18.76 -1.67 9.74
CA ILE A 623 18.10 -2.48 10.78
C ILE A 623 18.12 -1.69 12.08
N LEU A 624 17.04 -0.96 12.38
CA LEU A 624 17.05 0.04 13.45
C LEU A 624 15.93 -0.19 14.46
N ARG A 625 16.21 -0.09 15.77
CA ARG A 625 15.16 -0.07 16.82
C ARG A 625 14.26 -1.32 16.85
N ASN A 626 14.73 -2.46 16.38
CA ASN A 626 14.00 -3.72 16.49
C ASN A 626 14.23 -4.36 17.87
N ASN A 627 13.21 -5.03 18.39
CA ASN A 627 13.32 -5.91 19.55
C ASN A 627 13.39 -7.36 19.04
N ILE A 628 14.53 -8.01 19.19
CA ILE A 628 14.82 -9.35 18.66
C ILE A 628 15.16 -10.26 19.84
N ARG A 629 14.32 -11.26 20.08
CA ARG A 629 14.40 -12.06 21.32
C ARG A 629 14.11 -13.53 21.14
N GLY A 630 14.96 -14.36 21.76
CA GLY A 630 14.79 -15.80 21.82
C GLY A 630 14.98 -16.50 20.47
N SER A 631 15.79 -15.93 19.58
CA SER A 631 16.09 -16.51 18.27
C SER A 631 17.24 -17.52 18.34
N GLU A 632 17.41 -18.37 17.33
CA GLU A 632 18.66 -19.12 17.19
C GLU A 632 19.77 -18.16 16.73
N TRP A 633 19.48 -17.39 15.69
CA TRP A 633 20.30 -16.30 15.19
C TRP A 633 19.47 -15.00 15.22
N GLY A 634 19.94 -13.95 15.89
CA GLY A 634 19.25 -12.68 15.96
C GLY A 634 19.18 -12.00 14.58
N ILE A 635 20.34 -11.62 14.07
CA ILE A 635 20.55 -11.02 12.74
C ILE A 635 21.62 -11.83 12.00
N ASP A 636 21.34 -12.20 10.74
CA ASP A 636 22.23 -13.01 9.90
C ASP A 636 22.47 -12.29 8.57
N LEU A 637 23.67 -11.75 8.35
CA LEU A 637 24.02 -10.93 7.19
C LEU A 637 25.01 -11.66 6.28
N TYR A 638 24.55 -12.06 5.10
CA TYR A 638 25.40 -12.77 4.14
C TYR A 638 25.55 -11.98 2.85
N GLN A 639 26.78 -11.63 2.52
CA GLN A 639 27.14 -10.83 1.35
C GLN A 639 26.33 -9.52 1.26
N SER A 640 26.00 -8.95 2.43
CA SER A 640 25.23 -7.72 2.56
C SER A 640 26.15 -6.58 2.96
N ILE A 641 26.14 -5.47 2.22
CA ILE A 641 27.11 -4.36 2.37
C ILE A 641 26.41 -3.06 2.75
N ASN A 642 27.18 -2.12 3.32
CA ASN A 642 26.68 -0.84 3.81
C ASN A 642 25.46 -1.05 4.74
N THR A 643 25.57 -2.00 5.67
CA THR A 643 24.50 -2.33 6.62
C THR A 643 24.73 -1.58 7.93
N GLU A 644 23.70 -0.87 8.36
CA GLU A 644 23.61 -0.18 9.65
C GLU A 644 22.65 -0.96 10.57
N VAL A 645 23.15 -1.33 11.75
CA VAL A 645 22.41 -2.06 12.77
C VAL A 645 22.49 -1.24 14.05
N HIS A 646 21.53 -0.36 14.33
CA HIS A 646 21.62 0.54 15.51
C HIS A 646 20.35 0.52 16.36
N TYR A 647 20.52 0.80 17.65
CA TYR A 647 19.43 0.99 18.60
C TYR A 647 18.49 -0.22 18.75
N ASN A 648 18.92 -1.41 18.34
CA ASN A 648 18.16 -2.64 18.51
C ASN A 648 18.35 -3.20 19.94
N SER A 649 17.35 -3.94 20.41
CA SER A 649 17.44 -4.81 21.59
C SER A 649 17.59 -6.25 21.09
N ILE A 650 18.78 -6.84 21.22
CA ILE A 650 19.12 -8.19 20.73
C ILE A 650 19.43 -9.05 21.96
N THR A 651 18.55 -10.00 22.27
CA THR A 651 18.63 -10.74 23.53
C THR A 651 18.28 -12.23 23.41
N GLY A 652 19.05 -13.07 24.11
CA GLY A 652 18.73 -14.48 24.30
C GLY A 652 18.86 -15.30 23.03
N SER A 653 19.75 -14.89 22.12
CA SER A 653 20.10 -15.67 20.93
C SER A 653 20.87 -16.93 21.33
N VAL A 654 20.59 -18.06 20.67
CA VAL A 654 21.22 -19.34 21.01
C VAL A 654 22.62 -19.48 20.42
N GLU A 655 22.79 -19.11 19.15
CA GLU A 655 24.07 -19.20 18.43
C GLU A 655 24.77 -17.84 18.38
N ALA A 656 24.11 -16.82 17.81
CA ALA A 656 24.64 -15.45 17.78
C ALA A 656 23.53 -14.41 17.71
N GLY A 657 23.73 -13.27 18.36
CA GLY A 657 22.89 -12.08 18.19
C GLY A 657 23.10 -11.43 16.81
N LEU A 658 24.33 -11.47 16.31
CA LEU A 658 24.70 -11.01 14.97
C LEU A 658 25.72 -11.95 14.34
N TRP A 659 25.47 -12.36 13.10
CA TRP A 659 26.45 -12.96 12.21
C TRP A 659 26.63 -12.12 10.95
N THR A 660 27.86 -11.95 10.48
CA THR A 660 28.13 -11.28 9.20
C THR A 660 29.44 -11.72 8.55
N ASP A 661 29.48 -11.69 7.21
CA ASP A 661 30.69 -11.88 6.40
C ASP A 661 31.19 -10.60 5.69
N GLN A 662 30.54 -9.46 5.96
CA GLN A 662 30.89 -8.13 5.42
C GLN A 662 31.05 -7.09 6.54
N PRO A 663 31.74 -5.96 6.26
CA PRO A 663 31.77 -4.83 7.19
C PRO A 663 30.37 -4.38 7.60
N THR A 664 30.15 -4.24 8.91
CA THR A 664 28.84 -3.87 9.48
C THR A 664 29.04 -2.90 10.64
N ASP A 665 28.29 -1.79 10.63
CA ASP A 665 28.20 -0.90 11.77
C ASP A 665 27.05 -1.37 12.67
N ALA A 666 27.41 -1.98 13.80
CA ALA A 666 26.52 -2.53 14.81
C ALA A 666 26.61 -1.74 16.14
N THR A 667 26.94 -0.45 16.06
CA THR A 667 27.02 0.41 17.25
C THR A 667 25.64 0.67 17.86
N LEU A 668 25.62 1.11 19.12
CA LEU A 668 24.43 1.57 19.82
C LEU A 668 23.30 0.52 19.91
N ASN A 669 23.63 -0.77 19.89
CA ASN A 669 22.69 -1.84 20.23
C ASN A 669 22.78 -2.23 21.71
N TRP A 670 21.68 -2.77 22.24
CA TRP A 670 21.67 -3.52 23.49
C TRP A 670 21.80 -5.02 23.19
N TRP A 671 22.78 -5.66 23.81
CA TRP A 671 23.13 -7.06 23.58
C TRP A 671 22.62 -8.00 24.68
N GLY A 672 21.72 -7.54 25.54
CA GLY A 672 21.22 -8.31 26.68
C GLY A 672 22.03 -8.18 27.97
N ASP A 673 23.21 -7.56 27.95
CA ASP A 673 24.02 -7.27 29.13
C ASP A 673 24.80 -5.95 29.00
N ALA A 674 25.02 -5.26 30.13
CA ALA A 674 25.73 -3.99 30.18
C ALA A 674 27.21 -4.11 29.80
N SER A 675 27.81 -5.30 29.90
CA SER A 675 29.17 -5.55 29.43
C SER A 675 29.31 -5.61 27.90
N GLY A 676 28.21 -5.50 27.15
CA GLY A 676 28.23 -5.57 25.69
C GLY A 676 28.24 -7.00 25.17
N PRO A 677 28.41 -7.18 23.85
CA PRO A 677 28.35 -8.50 23.22
C PRO A 677 29.57 -9.34 23.58
N GLY A 678 29.43 -10.66 23.57
CA GLY A 678 30.59 -11.51 23.32
C GLY A 678 31.02 -11.35 21.85
N VAL A 679 32.31 -11.38 21.54
CA VAL A 679 32.77 -11.29 20.14
C VAL A 679 33.77 -12.39 19.83
N ASP A 680 33.54 -13.11 18.74
CA ASP A 680 34.44 -14.14 18.19
C ASP A 680 34.57 -13.92 16.67
N THR A 681 35.74 -13.46 16.22
CA THR A 681 36.02 -13.05 14.84
C THR A 681 36.80 -14.09 14.04
N ASP A 682 37.30 -15.17 14.65
CA ASP A 682 38.00 -16.24 13.94
C ASP A 682 37.34 -17.62 14.09
N ASN A 683 36.23 -17.66 14.83
CA ASN A 683 35.39 -18.82 15.08
C ASN A 683 36.18 -19.99 15.70
N ASP A 684 37.19 -19.66 16.51
CA ASP A 684 38.01 -20.64 17.22
C ASP A 684 37.45 -21.01 18.60
N THR A 685 36.29 -20.43 18.98
CA THR A 685 35.57 -20.58 20.26
C THR A 685 36.20 -19.85 21.45
N VAL A 686 37.23 -19.03 21.21
CA VAL A 686 37.83 -18.12 22.19
C VAL A 686 37.40 -16.71 21.83
N ALA A 687 36.70 -16.04 22.75
CA ALA A 687 36.23 -14.69 22.51
C ALA A 687 37.39 -13.68 22.39
N ASP A 688 37.40 -12.90 21.31
CA ASP A 688 38.24 -11.72 21.12
C ASP A 688 37.85 -10.60 22.10
N TYR A 689 36.55 -10.50 22.41
CA TYR A 689 36.02 -9.64 23.47
C TYR A 689 35.01 -10.41 24.33
N GLY A 690 35.22 -10.38 25.65
CA GLY A 690 34.51 -11.23 26.61
C GLY A 690 33.28 -10.61 27.26
N GLY A 691 32.46 -9.85 26.52
CA GLY A 691 31.16 -9.38 27.01
C GLY A 691 30.20 -10.54 27.31
N SER A 692 29.24 -10.32 28.21
CA SER A 692 28.27 -11.33 28.64
C SER A 692 26.95 -11.30 27.85
N GLY A 693 26.78 -10.35 26.93
CA GLY A 693 25.65 -10.27 26.03
C GLY A 693 25.71 -11.30 24.90
N ASP A 694 24.71 -11.25 24.03
CA ASP A 694 24.59 -12.09 22.85
C ASP A 694 25.85 -11.98 21.97
N LEU A 695 26.24 -13.11 21.37
CA LEU A 695 27.48 -13.23 20.59
C LEU A 695 27.38 -12.48 19.25
N ILE A 696 28.44 -11.76 18.91
CA ILE A 696 28.78 -11.37 17.54
C ILE A 696 29.75 -12.41 16.99
N SER A 697 29.36 -13.06 15.90
CA SER A 697 30.20 -14.00 15.18
C SER A 697 30.51 -13.46 13.78
N ALA A 698 31.78 -13.32 13.45
CA ALA A 698 32.22 -12.83 12.14
C ALA A 698 33.49 -13.54 11.68
N THR A 699 33.90 -13.34 10.43
CA THR A 699 35.25 -13.73 9.97
C THR A 699 36.10 -12.49 9.74
N GLY A 700 36.94 -12.16 10.72
CA GLY A 700 37.80 -10.98 10.78
C GLY A 700 37.19 -9.82 11.56
N ASP A 701 38.02 -8.82 11.84
CA ASP A 701 37.67 -7.57 12.51
C ASP A 701 36.84 -6.66 11.58
N ILE A 702 35.59 -7.04 11.31
CA ILE A 702 34.71 -6.36 10.34
C ILE A 702 33.45 -5.75 10.98
N VAL A 703 33.19 -6.01 12.27
CA VAL A 703 32.00 -5.51 12.97
C VAL A 703 32.38 -4.41 13.93
N ILE A 704 31.85 -3.21 13.73
CA ILE A 704 31.99 -2.09 14.66
C ILE A 704 30.84 -2.17 15.65
N PHE A 705 31.10 -2.53 16.92
CA PHE A 705 30.05 -2.71 17.93
C PHE A 705 30.18 -1.78 19.13
N SER A 706 31.32 -1.08 19.25
CA SER A 706 31.54 -0.04 20.26
C SER A 706 31.36 1.34 19.63
N PRO A 707 30.57 2.24 20.23
CA PRO A 707 29.89 2.10 21.52
C PRO A 707 28.64 1.20 21.48
N TRP A 708 28.21 0.69 22.63
CA TRP A 708 26.95 -0.06 22.80
C TRP A 708 26.05 0.56 23.88
N LEU A 709 24.79 0.14 23.93
CA LEU A 709 23.86 0.54 25.00
C LEU A 709 24.11 -0.32 26.25
N GLY A 710 24.21 0.32 27.41
CA GLY A 710 24.41 -0.33 28.71
C GLY A 710 23.12 -0.63 29.47
N ILE A 711 21.97 -0.27 28.93
CA ILE A 711 20.64 -0.64 29.44
C ILE A 711 19.73 -1.02 28.27
N ASP A 712 18.73 -1.85 28.55
CA ASP A 712 17.70 -2.23 27.56
C ASP A 712 16.93 -0.98 27.10
N PRO A 713 16.93 -0.68 25.79
CA PRO A 713 16.26 0.50 25.26
C PRO A 713 14.75 0.33 25.15
N ASP A 714 14.21 -0.89 25.25
CA ASP A 714 12.76 -1.11 25.16
C ASP A 714 12.05 -0.92 26.52
N GLY A 715 11.50 0.27 26.72
CA GLY A 715 10.78 0.67 27.92
C GLY A 715 9.28 0.33 27.93
N ASP A 716 8.70 -0.10 26.80
CA ASP A 716 7.30 -0.50 26.69
C ASP A 716 7.15 -1.75 25.79
N PRO A 717 7.31 -2.96 26.36
CA PRO A 717 7.25 -4.22 25.61
C PRO A 717 5.83 -4.58 25.14
N THR A 718 4.83 -3.71 25.33
CA THR A 718 3.47 -3.92 24.82
C THR A 718 3.29 -3.35 23.40
N GLN A 719 4.24 -2.55 22.93
CA GLN A 719 4.27 -2.03 21.58
C GLN A 719 5.37 -2.74 20.77
N PRO A 720 5.17 -2.96 19.46
CA PRO A 720 6.22 -3.53 18.61
C PRO A 720 7.49 -2.65 18.58
N GLY A 721 8.66 -3.29 18.59
CA GLY A 721 9.96 -2.62 18.50
C GLY A 721 10.44 -1.95 19.78
N VAL A 722 11.57 -1.26 19.70
CA VAL A 722 12.21 -0.57 20.83
C VAL A 722 11.50 0.75 21.15
N GLN A 723 11.01 0.88 22.38
CA GLN A 723 10.40 2.11 22.89
C GLN A 723 11.30 2.83 23.91
N ILE A 724 12.02 3.87 23.49
CA ILE A 724 12.90 4.63 24.40
C ILE A 724 12.08 5.56 25.28
N THR A 725 11.87 5.19 26.55
CA THR A 725 11.04 5.95 27.52
C THR A 725 11.82 6.57 28.68
N GLN A 726 13.15 6.40 28.70
CA GLN A 726 14.03 6.91 29.75
C GLN A 726 15.44 7.22 29.19
N PRO A 727 16.28 8.00 29.90
CA PRO A 727 17.67 8.22 29.52
C PRO A 727 18.45 6.91 29.37
N MET A 728 19.25 6.83 28.33
CA MET A 728 20.11 5.70 28.00
C MET A 728 21.48 5.80 28.67
N LEU A 729 22.08 4.64 28.91
CA LEU A 729 23.49 4.49 29.21
C LEU A 729 24.17 4.06 27.91
N ILE A 730 25.15 4.82 27.43
CA ILE A 730 26.01 4.46 26.28
C ILE A 730 27.38 4.13 26.85
N ILE A 731 27.93 2.96 26.51
CA ILE A 731 29.24 2.51 26.97
C ILE A 731 30.22 2.59 25.81
N VAL A 732 31.34 3.25 26.05
CA VAL A 732 32.43 3.46 25.09
C VAL A 732 33.64 2.67 25.57
N ASP A 733 34.12 1.76 24.74
CA ASP A 733 35.34 0.97 25.00
C ASP A 733 36.18 0.87 23.71
N ASP A 734 37.50 0.79 23.81
CA ASP A 734 38.40 0.80 22.65
C ASP A 734 38.62 -0.59 22.03
N VAL A 735 37.51 -1.31 21.85
CA VAL A 735 37.47 -2.71 21.40
C VAL A 735 36.85 -2.86 20.01
N GLY A 736 37.38 -3.81 19.24
CA GLY A 736 37.01 -4.04 17.85
C GLY A 736 37.58 -2.97 16.89
N PRO A 737 37.06 -2.90 15.65
CA PRO A 737 37.30 -1.80 14.73
C PRO A 737 36.67 -0.49 15.25
N ALA A 738 37.36 0.63 15.05
CA ALA A 738 36.83 1.94 15.44
C ALA A 738 35.81 2.47 14.42
N PRO A 739 34.70 3.10 14.86
CA PRO A 739 33.79 3.82 13.98
C PRO A 739 34.45 5.06 13.37
N ASP A 740 33.84 5.60 12.32
CA ASP A 740 34.26 6.88 11.74
C ASP A 740 34.21 8.00 12.79
N GLY A 741 35.36 8.69 12.94
CA GLY A 741 35.57 9.71 13.97
C GLY A 741 35.95 9.16 15.35
N GLY A 742 35.93 7.84 15.58
CA GLY A 742 36.32 7.19 16.83
C GLY A 742 35.17 6.95 17.82
N TYR A 743 35.41 6.05 18.79
CA TYR A 743 34.37 5.49 19.67
C TYR A 743 33.56 6.52 20.45
N LEU A 744 34.23 7.49 21.09
CA LEU A 744 33.55 8.51 21.89
C LEU A 744 32.76 9.50 21.02
N ASN A 745 33.30 9.87 19.86
CA ASN A 745 32.59 10.73 18.91
C ASN A 745 31.31 10.04 18.40
N ALA A 746 31.35 8.73 18.13
CA ALA A 746 30.15 7.96 17.80
C ALA A 746 29.12 7.95 18.94
N ALA A 747 29.56 7.81 20.20
CA ALA A 747 28.67 7.88 21.35
C ALA A 747 28.05 9.26 21.56
N ILE A 748 28.82 10.33 21.33
CA ILE A 748 28.30 11.71 21.38
C ILE A 748 27.25 11.92 20.30
N ARG A 749 27.48 11.45 19.06
CA ARG A 749 26.44 11.48 18.01
C ARG A 749 25.18 10.73 18.42
N GLY A 750 25.33 9.52 18.97
CA GLY A 750 24.19 8.74 19.46
C GLY A 750 23.40 9.46 20.55
N ALA A 751 24.08 10.02 21.56
CA ALA A 751 23.42 10.80 22.61
C ALA A 751 22.75 12.09 22.08
N ASN A 752 23.25 12.68 21.00
CA ASN A 752 22.63 13.84 20.34
C ASN A 752 21.34 13.46 19.58
N GLU A 753 21.16 12.19 19.21
CA GLU A 753 19.97 11.70 18.47
C GLU A 753 18.88 11.14 19.39
N LEU A 754 19.25 10.74 20.60
CA LEU A 754 18.36 10.14 21.57
C LEU A 754 17.49 11.21 22.28
N PRO A 755 16.26 10.86 22.71
CA PRO A 755 15.28 11.85 23.15
C PRO A 755 15.48 12.37 24.58
N TYR A 756 16.54 11.96 25.27
CA TYR A 756 16.75 12.24 26.69
C TYR A 756 18.20 12.63 26.99
N ALA A 757 18.41 13.20 28.17
CA ALA A 757 19.75 13.52 28.63
C ALA A 757 20.49 12.27 29.11
N ASP A 758 21.21 11.63 28.20
CA ASP A 758 21.83 10.33 28.39
C ASP A 758 23.13 10.38 29.20
N THR A 759 23.64 9.19 29.54
CA THR A 759 24.95 9.03 30.18
C THR A 759 25.89 8.26 29.26
N ILE A 760 27.04 8.85 28.94
CA ILE A 760 28.14 8.17 28.26
C ILE A 760 29.16 7.76 29.32
N GLU A 761 29.36 6.44 29.49
CA GLU A 761 30.44 5.87 30.30
C GLU A 761 31.60 5.45 29.40
N VAL A 762 32.77 6.04 29.62
CA VAL A 762 33.98 5.84 28.82
C VAL A 762 34.98 4.97 29.57
N ARG A 763 35.23 3.76 29.09
CA ARG A 763 36.25 2.85 29.62
C ARG A 763 37.63 3.48 29.55
N HIS A 764 38.54 2.98 30.37
CA HIS A 764 39.92 3.48 30.38
C HIS A 764 40.57 3.35 29.01
N GLY A 765 41.32 4.37 28.59
CA GLY A 765 41.83 4.47 27.22
C GLY A 765 42.10 5.90 26.78
N THR A 766 42.31 6.11 25.49
CA THR A 766 42.52 7.44 24.89
C THR A 766 41.54 7.65 23.74
N TYR A 767 40.75 8.71 23.82
CA TYR A 767 39.63 8.95 22.92
C TYR A 767 39.67 10.36 22.33
N ASP A 768 39.35 10.46 21.04
CA ASP A 768 39.01 11.74 20.45
C ASP A 768 37.60 12.16 20.89
N ALA A 769 37.45 13.43 21.23
CA ALA A 769 36.23 14.02 21.80
C ALA A 769 35.83 15.30 21.02
N SER A 770 36.12 15.29 19.73
CA SER A 770 35.95 16.42 18.81
C SER A 770 34.54 16.58 18.26
N GLU A 771 33.67 15.57 18.43
CA GLU A 771 32.26 15.65 18.08
C GLU A 771 31.54 16.70 18.95
N PRO A 772 30.81 17.65 18.35
CA PRO A 772 30.04 18.61 19.12
C PRO A 772 28.92 17.96 19.94
N VAL A 773 28.80 18.35 21.20
CA VAL A 773 27.70 17.95 22.08
C VAL A 773 26.55 18.94 21.85
N THR A 774 25.47 18.48 21.22
CA THR A 774 24.31 19.30 20.83
C THR A 774 23.06 19.03 21.65
N ASP A 775 23.08 18.03 22.53
CA ASP A 775 22.03 17.81 23.55
C ASP A 775 22.62 17.64 24.95
N GLY A 776 21.78 17.66 25.98
CA GLY A 776 22.19 17.44 27.37
C GLY A 776 22.74 16.03 27.56
N VAL A 777 23.91 15.88 28.18
CA VAL A 777 24.55 14.57 28.37
C VAL A 777 25.46 14.57 29.60
N THR A 778 25.56 13.42 30.28
CA THR A 778 26.56 13.18 31.32
C THR A 778 27.67 12.28 30.77
N ILE A 779 28.89 12.80 30.62
CA ILE A 779 30.06 12.06 30.15
C ILE A 779 30.95 11.76 31.35
N LEU A 780 31.18 10.47 31.63
CA LEU A 780 31.92 9.97 32.79
C LEU A 780 32.93 8.93 32.33
N SER A 781 34.10 8.87 32.96
CA SER A 781 34.97 7.71 32.80
C SER A 781 34.45 6.52 33.63
N GLU A 782 34.95 5.34 33.30
CA GLU A 782 34.91 4.18 34.16
C GLU A 782 35.41 4.52 35.57
N GLU A 783 34.79 3.89 36.57
CA GLU A 783 35.15 4.14 37.95
C GLU A 783 36.57 3.70 38.26
N GLY A 784 37.37 4.64 38.76
CA GLY A 784 38.73 4.36 39.18
C GLY A 784 39.49 5.65 39.33
N SER A 785 39.99 6.17 38.20
CA SER A 785 40.99 7.23 38.16
C SER A 785 40.88 8.08 36.89
N ALA A 786 41.06 9.39 37.04
CA ALA A 786 41.06 10.36 35.95
C ALA A 786 42.31 10.27 35.06
N SER A 787 43.41 9.73 35.57
CA SER A 787 44.64 9.51 34.78
C SER A 787 44.55 8.32 33.83
N HIS A 788 43.55 7.45 33.98
CA HIS A 788 43.39 6.26 33.13
C HIS A 788 42.59 6.51 31.85
N THR A 789 41.86 7.63 31.76
CA THR A 789 41.07 7.97 30.57
C THR A 789 41.47 9.34 30.04
N THR A 790 42.01 9.40 28.82
CA THR A 790 42.50 10.63 28.19
C THR A 790 41.59 11.07 27.04
N LEU A 791 41.23 12.37 27.00
CA LEU A 791 40.48 13.00 25.91
C LEU A 791 41.40 13.95 25.12
N THR A 792 41.59 13.67 23.82
CA THR A 792 42.63 14.34 23.01
C THR A 792 42.14 15.43 22.05
N GLY A 793 40.84 15.51 21.76
CA GLY A 793 40.23 16.51 20.88
C GLY A 793 39.68 17.75 21.61
N ASP A 794 39.33 18.79 20.84
CA ASP A 794 38.66 19.99 21.36
C ASP A 794 37.17 19.69 21.59
N LEU A 795 36.71 19.78 22.83
CA LEU A 795 35.31 19.57 23.21
C LEU A 795 34.49 20.84 22.96
N SER A 796 33.36 20.68 22.28
CA SER A 796 32.41 21.76 22.01
C SER A 796 31.04 21.46 22.64
N PHE A 797 30.63 22.28 23.59
CA PHE A 797 29.35 22.17 24.30
C PHE A 797 28.37 23.20 23.74
N LEU A 798 27.41 22.72 22.95
CA LEU A 798 26.44 23.53 22.23
C LEU A 798 25.01 23.39 22.80
N SER A 799 24.86 22.76 23.98
CA SER A 799 23.58 22.60 24.67
C SER A 799 23.71 22.75 26.19
N THR A 800 22.57 22.85 26.86
CA THR A 800 22.46 22.95 28.33
C THR A 800 22.48 21.56 28.99
N GLY A 801 22.68 21.50 30.31
CA GLY A 801 22.54 20.26 31.08
C GLY A 801 23.69 19.26 30.90
N ILE A 802 24.84 19.72 30.40
CA ILE A 802 26.02 18.87 30.16
C ILE A 802 26.81 18.67 31.45
N ARG A 803 27.25 17.44 31.72
CA ARG A 803 28.21 17.16 32.78
C ARG A 803 29.41 16.39 32.25
N LEU A 804 30.60 16.91 32.50
CA LEU A 804 31.87 16.26 32.19
C LEU A 804 32.63 15.93 33.47
N GLY A 805 32.68 14.65 33.79
CA GLY A 805 33.40 14.13 34.94
C GLY A 805 32.65 14.27 36.27
N ARG A 806 32.96 13.35 37.19
CA ARG A 806 32.57 13.36 38.61
C ARG A 806 33.69 12.75 39.45
N ARG A 807 33.60 12.89 40.77
CA ARG A 807 34.58 12.26 41.69
C ARG A 807 34.72 10.76 41.38
N ARG A 808 35.96 10.28 41.19
CA ARG A 808 36.36 8.92 40.75
C ARG A 808 36.05 8.54 39.30
N ARG A 809 35.48 9.47 38.53
CA ARG A 809 35.02 9.28 37.15
C ARG A 809 35.31 10.53 36.33
N GLY A 810 36.57 10.97 36.33
CA GLY A 810 37.05 12.14 35.60
C GLY A 810 38.00 11.77 34.47
N PHE A 811 38.55 12.78 33.80
CA PHE A 811 39.39 12.59 32.61
C PHE A 811 40.69 13.39 32.70
N THR A 812 41.71 12.90 32.00
CA THR A 812 42.84 13.71 31.56
C THR A 812 42.47 14.37 30.24
N ILE A 813 42.35 15.70 30.20
CA ILE A 813 41.85 16.42 29.03
C ILE A 813 42.96 17.29 28.43
N THR A 814 43.37 16.99 27.21
CA THR A 814 44.46 17.73 26.54
C THR A 814 43.96 18.79 25.56
N GLY A 815 42.76 18.62 25.01
CA GLY A 815 42.12 19.61 24.14
C GLY A 815 41.39 20.71 24.92
N ASN A 816 40.97 21.75 24.21
CA ASN A 816 40.18 22.84 24.79
C ASN A 816 38.74 22.40 25.05
N ILE A 817 38.07 23.05 25.99
CA ILE A 817 36.64 22.88 26.25
C ILE A 817 35.96 24.22 25.99
N THR A 818 35.03 24.27 25.05
CA THR A 818 34.31 25.50 24.69
C THR A 818 32.82 25.35 24.91
N VAL A 819 32.23 26.22 25.74
CA VAL A 819 30.77 26.41 25.81
C VAL A 819 30.38 27.46 24.77
N GLY A 820 29.51 27.08 23.84
CA GLY A 820 29.10 27.90 22.70
C GLY A 820 28.23 29.10 23.07
N THR A 821 28.17 30.08 22.17
CA THR A 821 27.35 31.29 22.35
C THR A 821 25.86 30.97 22.46
N GLY A 822 25.17 31.59 23.41
CA GLY A 822 23.72 31.41 23.63
C GLY A 822 23.32 30.17 24.42
N VAL A 823 24.28 29.39 24.92
CA VAL A 823 24.06 28.25 25.82
C VAL A 823 24.02 28.73 27.28
N ASP A 824 23.05 28.27 28.08
CA ASP A 824 23.02 28.53 29.53
C ASP A 824 24.09 27.70 30.26
N ALA A 825 25.24 28.32 30.50
CA ALA A 825 26.39 27.71 31.14
C ALA A 825 26.16 27.34 32.62
N THR A 826 25.12 27.90 33.27
CA THR A 826 24.82 27.60 34.69
C THR A 826 24.34 26.16 34.91
N THR A 827 23.96 25.48 33.83
CA THR A 827 23.53 24.08 33.82
C THR A 827 24.65 23.10 33.47
N ILE A 828 25.85 23.62 33.14
CA ILE A 828 27.00 22.82 32.72
C ILE A 828 27.96 22.66 33.90
N HIS A 829 28.40 21.41 34.11
CA HIS A 829 29.29 21.03 35.19
C HIS A 829 30.52 20.29 34.66
N ILE A 830 31.70 20.88 34.81
CA ILE A 830 32.99 20.24 34.49
C ILE A 830 33.71 20.02 35.82
N ASN A 831 33.78 18.80 36.33
CA ASN A 831 34.35 18.58 37.66
C ASN A 831 35.21 17.31 37.73
N TRP A 832 36.19 17.31 38.64
CA TRP A 832 37.05 16.16 38.95
C TRP A 832 37.92 15.66 37.80
N ASN A 833 38.31 16.56 36.90
CA ASN A 833 39.18 16.29 35.76
C ASN A 833 40.60 16.88 35.94
N ASP A 834 41.54 16.34 35.18
CA ASP A 834 42.90 16.84 35.01
C ASP A 834 43.00 17.57 33.66
N ILE A 835 42.86 18.90 33.68
CA ILE A 835 42.68 19.75 32.50
C ILE A 835 43.99 20.45 32.09
N PHE A 836 44.50 20.09 30.92
CA PHE A 836 45.66 20.71 30.28
C PHE A 836 45.29 21.73 29.20
N GLY A 837 44.11 21.62 28.60
CA GLY A 837 43.58 22.60 27.64
C GLY A 837 43.06 23.89 28.28
N LEU A 838 42.50 24.78 27.46
CA LEU A 838 41.80 26.00 27.87
C LEU A 838 40.30 25.71 28.09
N VAL A 839 39.68 26.27 29.12
CA VAL A 839 38.22 26.25 29.31
C VAL A 839 37.64 27.61 28.92
N ILE A 840 36.86 27.66 27.85
CA ILE A 840 36.29 28.87 27.26
C ILE A 840 34.77 28.87 27.48
N ASN A 841 34.25 29.84 28.21
CA ASN A 841 32.81 30.06 28.32
C ASN A 841 32.37 31.26 27.45
N GLN A 842 31.80 30.97 26.28
CA GLN A 842 31.15 31.97 25.42
C GLN A 842 29.62 32.01 25.63
N GLY A 843 29.09 31.14 26.49
CA GLY A 843 27.68 31.05 26.82
C GLY A 843 27.24 32.10 27.85
N ASP A 844 25.98 31.98 28.27
CA ASP A 844 25.34 32.85 29.25
C ASP A 844 25.52 32.32 30.68
N GLY A 845 25.74 33.22 31.64
CA GLY A 845 25.89 32.84 33.05
C GLY A 845 27.29 32.33 33.41
N VAL A 846 27.42 31.76 34.61
CA VAL A 846 28.70 31.30 35.17
C VAL A 846 28.79 29.78 35.02
N LEU A 847 29.82 29.30 34.30
CA LEU A 847 30.13 27.89 34.12
C LEU A 847 30.72 27.30 35.41
N ASP A 848 30.21 26.16 35.89
CA ASP A 848 30.82 25.42 37.01
C ASP A 848 31.98 24.56 36.50
N ALA A 849 33.20 24.98 36.81
CA ALA A 849 34.44 24.24 36.57
C ALA A 849 35.19 23.97 37.89
N THR A 850 34.46 23.79 38.99
CA THR A 850 35.03 23.52 40.31
C THR A 850 35.59 22.10 40.40
N TYR A 851 36.47 21.86 41.36
CA TYR A 851 37.12 20.57 41.63
C TYR A 851 37.88 19.96 40.45
N ASN A 852 38.48 20.76 39.56
CA ASN A 852 39.45 20.28 38.58
C ASN A 852 40.88 20.60 38.98
N TRP A 853 41.83 19.78 38.52
CA TRP A 853 43.26 20.12 38.52
C TRP A 853 43.64 20.69 37.15
N TRP A 854 44.44 21.76 37.13
CA TRP A 854 44.68 22.56 35.91
C TRP A 854 46.07 22.31 35.29
N GLY A 855 46.56 21.07 35.37
CA GLY A 855 47.87 20.70 34.84
C GLY A 855 49.05 21.37 35.55
N GLY A 856 48.88 21.71 36.83
CA GLY A 856 49.86 22.45 37.63
C GLY A 856 49.82 23.98 37.46
N ARG A 857 48.95 24.50 36.60
CA ARG A 857 48.70 25.94 36.42
C ARG A 857 47.79 26.50 37.52
N ASN A 858 47.91 27.79 37.78
CA ASN A 858 46.90 28.56 38.50
C ASN A 858 45.82 29.00 37.50
N PRO A 859 44.57 28.52 37.63
CA PRO A 859 43.55 28.76 36.61
C PRO A 859 43.20 30.24 36.40
N ILE A 860 43.53 31.11 37.36
CA ILE A 860 43.22 32.55 37.32
C ILE A 860 44.43 33.38 36.88
N LEU A 861 45.64 32.97 37.24
CA LEU A 861 46.85 33.75 36.97
C LEU A 861 47.56 33.34 35.67
N ASP A 862 47.32 32.12 35.19
CA ASP A 862 48.02 31.54 34.05
C ASP A 862 47.11 31.42 32.80
N ASP A 863 46.05 32.23 32.72
CA ASP A 863 45.09 32.31 31.60
C ASP A 863 44.51 30.94 31.17
N ALA A 864 44.21 30.05 32.13
CA ALA A 864 43.66 28.72 31.84
C ALA A 864 42.13 28.70 31.63
N THR A 865 41.47 29.85 31.77
CA THR A 865 40.04 30.03 31.52
C THR A 865 39.75 31.34 30.77
N GLU A 866 38.74 31.34 29.90
CA GLU A 866 38.17 32.54 29.26
C GLU A 866 36.65 32.64 29.56
N GLY A 867 36.14 33.85 29.79
CA GLY A 867 34.73 34.08 30.10
C GLY A 867 34.37 33.94 31.59
N LEU A 868 33.08 33.80 31.90
CA LEU A 868 32.59 33.64 33.27
C LEU A 868 32.68 32.16 33.71
N VAL A 869 33.77 31.79 34.38
CA VAL A 869 34.02 30.42 34.84
C VAL A 869 34.29 30.40 36.35
N ASP A 870 33.50 29.64 37.11
CA ASP A 870 33.77 29.37 38.52
C ASP A 870 34.71 28.19 38.67
N VAL A 871 35.92 28.47 39.13
CA VAL A 871 36.98 27.48 39.33
C VAL A 871 37.22 27.15 40.80
N TYR A 872 36.50 27.79 41.75
CA TYR A 872 36.79 27.62 43.18
C TYR A 872 35.75 26.74 43.90
N PRO A 873 36.19 25.69 44.61
CA PRO A 873 37.58 25.29 44.83
C PRO A 873 38.18 24.52 43.64
N TYR A 874 39.42 24.81 43.24
CA TYR A 874 40.20 23.94 42.34
C TYR A 874 41.13 23.00 43.14
N LEU A 875 41.50 21.88 42.52
CA LEU A 875 42.35 20.85 43.13
C LEU A 875 43.83 21.29 43.12
N PRO A 876 44.55 21.18 44.25
CA PRO A 876 45.97 21.56 44.33
C PRO A 876 46.91 20.53 43.68
N ARG A 877 46.41 19.32 43.43
CA ARG A 877 47.12 18.16 42.87
C ARG A 877 46.20 17.43 41.90
N PRO A 878 46.71 16.52 41.05
CA PRO A 878 45.88 15.67 40.18
C PRO A 878 44.71 15.04 40.93
N SER A 879 43.58 14.87 40.23
CA SER A 879 42.32 14.37 40.81
C SER A 879 42.53 13.09 41.61
N ASP A 880 43.31 12.15 41.07
CA ASP A 880 43.57 10.85 41.69
C ASP A 880 44.35 10.97 43.01
N GLU A 881 45.36 11.84 43.06
CA GLU A 881 46.14 12.08 44.29
C GLU A 881 45.27 12.69 45.39
N VAL A 882 44.35 13.58 45.03
CA VAL A 882 43.42 14.19 45.99
C VAL A 882 42.44 13.14 46.50
N ILE A 883 41.91 12.29 45.62
CA ILE A 883 40.98 11.21 45.99
C ILE A 883 41.68 10.17 46.89
N GLU A 884 42.89 9.74 46.54
CA GLU A 884 43.69 8.82 47.35
C GLU A 884 43.95 9.40 48.74
N PHE A 885 44.36 10.68 48.81
CA PHE A 885 44.57 11.36 50.08
C PHE A 885 43.30 11.47 50.91
N MET A 886 42.15 11.74 50.27
CA MET A 886 40.84 11.76 50.91
C MET A 886 40.48 10.40 51.51
N ASP A 887 40.67 9.32 50.74
CA ASP A 887 40.30 7.97 51.15
C ASP A 887 41.19 7.47 52.30
N GLU A 888 42.50 7.67 52.20
CA GLU A 888 43.47 7.29 53.22
C GLU A 888 43.15 7.92 54.59
N HIS A 889 42.64 9.15 54.57
CA HIS A 889 42.41 9.95 55.77
C HIS A 889 40.93 10.11 56.15
N GLY A 890 40.00 9.54 55.38
CA GLY A 890 38.55 9.65 55.60
C GLY A 890 38.03 11.09 55.55
N LEU A 891 38.51 11.89 54.61
CA LEU A 891 38.22 13.33 54.48
C LEU A 891 37.13 13.61 53.45
N THR A 892 36.35 14.66 53.69
CA THR A 892 35.53 15.30 52.64
C THR A 892 36.41 16.07 51.63
N PRO A 893 35.91 16.39 50.42
CA PRO A 893 36.66 17.16 49.43
C PRO A 893 37.25 18.47 49.99
N ASP A 894 36.45 19.27 50.68
CA ASP A 894 36.89 20.56 51.25
C ASP A 894 37.95 20.39 52.35
N GLU A 895 37.84 19.35 53.17
CA GLU A 895 38.81 19.06 54.22
C GLU A 895 40.15 18.60 53.63
N ALA A 896 40.13 17.76 52.60
CA ALA A 896 41.34 17.36 51.89
C ALA A 896 42.01 18.54 51.20
N LEU A 897 41.23 19.40 50.53
CA LEU A 897 41.71 20.64 49.92
C LEU A 897 42.38 21.55 50.97
N LEU A 898 41.78 21.70 52.15
CA LEU A 898 42.36 22.46 53.25
C LEU A 898 43.71 21.87 53.69
N VAL A 899 43.76 20.58 53.99
CA VAL A 899 44.96 19.91 54.51
C VAL A 899 46.07 19.91 53.46
N LEU A 900 45.78 19.53 52.22
CA LEU A 900 46.75 19.54 51.12
C LEU A 900 47.32 20.94 50.88
N ARG A 901 46.49 21.99 50.88
CA ARG A 901 46.98 23.37 50.76
C ARG A 901 47.86 23.83 51.92
N LEU A 902 47.64 23.33 53.13
CA LEU A 902 48.52 23.59 54.28
C LEU A 902 49.86 22.86 54.13
N LEU A 903 49.83 21.62 53.65
CA LEU A 903 51.03 20.83 53.37
C LEU A 903 51.87 21.46 52.26
N ASP A 904 51.25 21.91 51.16
CA ASP A 904 51.94 22.57 50.04
C ASP A 904 52.53 23.95 50.46
N ARG A 905 51.99 24.56 51.52
CA ARG A 905 52.57 25.75 52.19
C ARG A 905 53.74 25.41 53.14
N GLY A 906 54.16 24.15 53.22
CA GLY A 906 55.29 23.68 54.01
C GLY A 906 54.99 23.39 55.48
N LEU A 907 53.71 23.29 55.87
CA LEU A 907 53.36 22.86 57.23
C LEU A 907 53.53 21.34 57.35
N SER A 908 53.87 20.86 58.54
CA SER A 908 53.89 19.42 58.78
C SER A 908 52.48 18.86 58.86
N GLU A 909 52.33 17.59 58.49
CA GLU A 909 51.08 16.83 58.53
C GLU A 909 50.38 16.93 59.89
N ARG A 910 51.15 16.77 60.98
CA ARG A 910 50.63 16.92 62.35
C ARG A 910 50.01 18.30 62.61
N VAL A 911 50.56 19.36 62.02
CA VAL A 911 49.99 20.72 62.17
C VAL A 911 48.75 20.88 61.28
N ALA A 912 48.79 20.37 60.05
CA ALA A 912 47.67 20.48 59.11
C ALA A 912 46.41 19.74 59.62
N PHE A 913 46.57 18.52 60.14
CA PHE A 913 45.46 17.77 60.74
C PHE A 913 44.98 18.37 62.07
N LEU A 914 45.86 18.96 62.88
CA LEU A 914 45.42 19.68 64.08
C LEU A 914 44.59 20.93 63.71
N VAL A 915 44.98 21.64 62.65
CA VAL A 915 44.15 22.74 62.12
C VAL A 915 42.77 22.22 61.73
N LEU A 916 42.71 21.12 60.96
CA LEU A 916 41.45 20.50 60.58
C LEU A 916 40.62 20.09 61.80
N GLU A 917 41.21 19.44 62.81
CA GLU A 917 40.52 19.03 64.04
C GLU A 917 39.95 20.23 64.81
N LEU A 918 40.71 21.34 64.86
CA LEU A 918 40.26 22.58 65.49
C LEU A 918 39.04 23.19 64.76
N ILE A 919 39.07 23.20 63.43
CA ILE A 919 37.94 23.64 62.61
C ILE A 919 36.73 22.72 62.85
N ARG A 920 36.93 21.41 62.72
CA ARG A 920 35.88 20.40 62.80
C ARG A 920 35.21 20.35 64.18
N SER A 921 35.99 20.41 65.24
CA SER A 921 35.51 20.18 66.61
C SER A 921 35.12 21.46 67.34
N PHE A 922 35.66 22.61 66.94
CA PHE A 922 35.49 23.87 67.67
C PHE A 922 35.07 25.05 66.79
N GLY A 923 34.89 24.86 65.48
CA GLY A 923 34.38 25.88 64.56
C GLY A 923 35.35 27.04 64.30
N PHE A 924 36.65 26.83 64.54
CA PHE A 924 37.66 27.82 64.18
C PHE A 924 37.70 28.05 62.68
N THR A 925 38.11 29.24 62.26
CA THR A 925 38.62 29.46 60.89
C THR A 925 40.06 28.93 60.78
N GLN A 926 40.51 28.64 59.55
CA GLN A 926 41.89 28.24 59.28
C GLN A 926 42.91 29.19 59.92
N ASP A 927 42.67 30.50 59.81
CA ASP A 927 43.59 31.53 60.35
C ASP A 927 43.59 31.59 61.87
N GLU A 928 42.46 31.31 62.53
CA GLU A 928 42.39 31.26 63.99
C GLU A 928 43.09 30.00 64.53
N ALA A 929 42.85 28.85 63.92
CA ALA A 929 43.53 27.61 64.26
C ALA A 929 45.06 27.72 64.11
N LEU A 930 45.53 28.28 62.99
CA LEU A 930 46.96 28.53 62.77
C LEU A 930 47.55 29.56 63.74
N ARG A 931 46.79 30.57 64.16
CA ARG A 931 47.22 31.54 65.18
C ARG A 931 47.29 30.90 66.56
N LEU A 932 46.34 30.03 66.90
CA LEU A 932 46.31 29.30 68.17
C LEU A 932 47.53 28.38 68.30
N ILE A 933 47.80 27.56 67.28
CA ILE A 933 48.96 26.65 67.23
C ILE A 933 50.28 27.43 67.32
N ARG A 934 50.40 28.55 66.58
CA ARG A 934 51.59 29.42 66.64
C ARG A 934 51.77 30.10 67.99
N GLY A 935 50.68 30.49 68.66
CA GLY A 935 50.72 31.22 69.93
C GLY A 935 51.04 30.36 71.15
N TYR A 936 50.54 29.12 71.19
CA TYR A 936 50.65 28.24 72.36
C TYR A 936 51.59 27.04 72.17
N GLY A 937 51.95 26.73 70.92
CA GLY A 937 52.83 25.61 70.55
C GLY A 937 52.11 24.27 70.40
N LEU A 938 52.54 23.48 69.41
CA LEU A 938 51.90 22.22 68.96
C LEU A 938 51.68 21.14 70.03
N GLY A 939 52.46 21.14 71.12
CA GLY A 939 52.29 20.15 72.20
C GLY A 939 51.31 20.57 73.29
N ARG A 940 50.83 21.83 73.27
CA ARG A 940 49.94 22.41 74.29
C ARG A 940 48.54 22.71 73.77
N VAL A 941 48.44 23.00 72.47
CA VAL A 941 47.19 22.99 71.69
C VAL A 941 46.91 21.54 71.33
#